data_AF-A0A2W1BJR5-F1
#
_entry.id   AF-A0A2W1BJR5-F1
#
_cell.length_a   1.000
_cell.length_b   1.000
_cell.length_c   1.000
_cell.angle_alpha   90.00
_cell.angle_beta   90.00
_cell.angle_gamma   90.00
#
_symmetry.space_group_name_H-M   'P 1'
#
loop_
_entity.id
_entity.type
_entity.pdbx_description
1 polymer ?
#
loop_
_entity_poly.entity_id
_entity_poly.type
_entity_poly.pdbx_seq_one_letter_code
_entity_poly.pdbx_strand_id
1 'polypeptide(L)'
;MSLPGNGIFVVQGEMAMLVTAMRRSTRWGSHSFPNEEYDVLMRTFQDLKTILNQVDDLRLLDPATYLSPFLEVIRSKETTGPVTSLALSAIHKFLSYGLIDPTHPSVPATVEDIADAVTHARFVGTDHSSDGVVLMKILQVLRTLMLSPEGAMLTDESVCEIMLSCFRICFETRLTELLRRNAEQCLRDMTQLIFMRLPQFPPEDTASASFSTVGLSLKKREKTSKKKSLTSVNSSNSLERKSSISEQPSTTTTELESENDASKTDIRHNQDKHLINEAEITIEPVDSVKSPIKKHGRHSSMDLAANGNTSITQLLEKCVSADAADEKVEPEKSEEVQEVEDKKEEETAPEPDGIEHIEPVTTPEAPVEDSGDKPAEYVNHRGIRFTPQDDANLQPYGLVCVRELFRFLISLCNPLDSQNTSGMVHLGLSLVGTALEVSADQLAQYPSLLYLVKDPLCRNLLSLLSTERISIFALDLQVSFLLFEALRTHLKFQMEAFYKKIIEIISADTTKAIYELKEIHHLALESLSQMFRIPGLCAELYLNYDCDIYCMNVFEEITKLLSKNVVSSTAYNIHSLSLEALMTVVEAVEMGCNQSKEIKQEIEIPNGEEEKEKDGRGGHVSLELGGLDDVSVVSDHVTHDISQYFTCGRTGRHKPSTDLPTEAELDNIKNMKKWVTQGTEMFNQKPERGIEFLQEHGVLATPLDPHEVAMFLRENPDLDKKMIGEFICKRSSRGEDEDGGPSVLGAFADSFDYAGLRIDQALRLYLETFRLPGEAPLIFLVMERFAERWHSTNGEPFANTDAAFRLAYAVIMLNMDQHNHTAKKLNVPMTVEDFVKNLRGCNGSGDFDQPMLEAVFHSIK
;
A
#
# COMPACT_ATOMS: atom_id res chain seq x y z
N MET A 1 36.42 0.46 7.30
CA MET A 1 37.78 0.13 6.79
C MET A 1 38.80 0.79 7.72
N SER A 2 40.11 0.57 7.57
CA SER A 2 41.09 1.45 8.23
C SER A 2 41.07 2.82 7.55
N LEU A 3 40.88 3.91 8.32
CA LEU A 3 40.85 5.26 7.75
C LEU A 3 42.18 5.60 7.02
N PRO A 4 42.13 6.35 5.90
CA PRO A 4 43.34 6.77 5.20
C PRO A 4 44.19 7.71 6.07
N GLY A 5 45.42 7.30 6.40
CA GLY A 5 46.35 8.09 7.23
C GLY A 5 46.75 9.47 6.66
N ASN A 6 46.33 9.79 5.44
CA ASN A 6 46.52 11.10 4.81
C ASN A 6 45.26 12.00 4.88
N GLY A 7 44.25 11.65 5.69
CA GLY A 7 42.94 12.32 5.72
C GLY A 7 43.00 13.84 5.84
N ILE A 8 43.88 14.38 6.69
CA ILE A 8 44.09 15.83 6.84
C ILE A 8 44.44 16.50 5.51
N PHE A 9 45.35 15.91 4.73
CA PHE A 9 45.76 16.47 3.43
C PHE A 9 44.64 16.42 2.39
N VAL A 10 43.70 15.47 2.49
CA VAL A 10 42.49 15.43 1.65
C VAL A 10 41.58 16.61 2.01
N VAL A 11 41.24 16.79 3.29
CA VAL A 11 40.38 17.89 3.74
C VAL A 11 41.01 19.25 3.42
N GLN A 12 42.31 19.42 3.69
CA GLN A 12 43.05 20.63 3.33
C GLN A 12 43.05 20.91 1.82
N GLY A 13 43.15 19.87 0.98
CA GLY A 13 43.11 19.97 -0.47
C GLY A 13 41.76 20.41 -1.01
N GLU A 14 40.67 19.79 -0.56
CA GLU A 14 39.31 20.17 -0.97
C GLU A 14 38.94 21.58 -0.46
N MET A 15 39.32 21.92 0.77
CA MET A 15 39.17 23.27 1.32
C MET A 15 39.90 24.31 0.45
N ALA A 16 41.16 24.06 0.08
CA ALA A 16 41.93 24.98 -0.75
C ALA A 16 41.32 25.18 -2.15
N MET A 17 40.77 24.11 -2.74
CA MET A 17 40.02 24.17 -4.01
C MET A 17 38.75 25.02 -3.88
N LEU A 18 37.92 24.75 -2.86
CA LEU A 18 36.64 25.42 -2.64
C LEU A 18 36.82 26.92 -2.33
N VAL A 19 37.72 27.25 -1.39
CA VAL A 19 38.08 28.64 -1.03
C VAL A 19 38.65 29.42 -2.24
N THR A 20 39.37 28.75 -3.14
CA THR A 20 39.87 29.36 -4.38
C THR A 20 38.75 29.62 -5.40
N ALA A 21 37.83 28.67 -5.58
CA ALA A 21 36.65 28.84 -6.42
C ALA A 21 35.74 29.96 -5.91
N MET A 22 35.53 30.02 -4.59
CA MET A 22 34.79 31.08 -3.89
C MET A 22 35.38 32.46 -4.19
N ARG A 23 36.65 32.70 -3.84
CA ARG A 23 37.36 33.98 -4.11
C ARG A 23 37.35 34.42 -5.58
N ARG A 24 37.16 33.49 -6.52
CA ARG A 24 36.99 33.80 -7.96
C ARG A 24 35.55 34.26 -8.27
N SER A 25 34.54 33.65 -7.65
CA SER A 25 33.13 34.02 -7.82
C SER A 25 32.87 35.47 -7.38
N THR A 26 33.39 35.87 -6.22
CA THR A 26 33.23 37.24 -5.67
C THR A 26 33.79 38.33 -6.59
N ARG A 27 34.81 38.01 -7.41
CA ARG A 27 35.49 38.98 -8.30
C ARG A 27 34.73 39.35 -9.57
N TRP A 28 33.67 38.63 -9.93
CA TRP A 28 32.93 38.86 -11.19
C TRP A 28 31.60 39.61 -10.97
N GLY A 29 31.12 39.72 -9.73
CA GLY A 29 29.97 40.53 -9.35
C GLY A 29 30.33 42.01 -9.19
N SER A 30 30.66 42.71 -10.29
CA SER A 30 31.25 44.07 -10.27
C SER A 30 30.36 45.21 -9.75
N HIS A 31 29.16 44.90 -9.23
CA HIS A 31 28.21 45.85 -8.63
C HIS A 31 27.56 45.32 -7.34
N SER A 32 28.08 44.26 -6.71
CA SER A 32 27.52 43.74 -5.46
C SER A 32 27.85 44.63 -4.25
N PHE A 33 26.89 44.75 -3.34
CA PHE A 33 27.14 45.16 -1.95
C PHE A 33 28.08 44.14 -1.26
N PRO A 34 28.79 44.54 -0.18
CA PRO A 34 29.56 43.60 0.64
C PRO A 34 28.61 42.52 1.19
N ASN A 35 28.94 41.25 0.95
CA ASN A 35 28.00 40.16 1.15
C ASN A 35 28.35 39.40 2.43
N GLU A 36 27.71 39.76 3.54
CA GLU A 36 28.11 39.33 4.89
C GLU A 36 28.08 37.80 5.08
N GLU A 37 27.08 37.10 4.51
CA GLU A 37 27.01 35.62 4.50
C GLU A 37 28.28 35.01 3.89
N TYR A 38 28.87 35.67 2.89
CA TYR A 38 30.08 35.21 2.22
C TYR A 38 31.34 35.34 3.07
N ASP A 39 31.49 36.44 3.80
CA ASP A 39 32.63 36.66 4.69
C ASP A 39 32.54 35.78 5.96
N VAL A 40 31.33 35.38 6.37
CA VAL A 40 31.11 34.33 7.39
C VAL A 40 31.61 32.97 6.89
N LEU A 41 31.16 32.50 5.72
CA LEU A 41 31.64 31.23 5.12
C LEU A 41 33.17 31.23 4.92
N MET A 42 33.73 32.36 4.49
CA MET A 42 35.18 32.54 4.32
C MET A 42 35.94 32.53 5.65
N ARG A 43 35.30 32.87 6.77
CA ARG A 43 35.86 32.76 8.12
C ARG A 43 35.83 31.32 8.63
N THR A 44 34.73 30.57 8.47
CA THR A 44 34.66 29.17 8.97
C THR A 44 35.72 28.25 8.32
N PHE A 45 36.06 28.44 7.04
CA PHE A 45 37.24 27.78 6.44
C PHE A 45 38.60 28.25 6.97
N GLN A 46 38.75 29.52 7.38
CA GLN A 46 39.99 30.03 7.95
C GLN A 46 40.21 29.52 9.39
N ASP A 47 39.13 29.30 10.13
CA ASP A 47 39.16 28.69 11.46
C ASP A 47 39.42 27.18 11.36
N LEU A 48 38.73 26.46 10.47
CA LEU A 48 39.03 25.06 10.14
C LEU A 48 40.49 24.88 9.69
N LYS A 49 41.01 25.77 8.85
CA LYS A 49 42.43 25.76 8.46
C LYS A 49 43.34 25.91 9.68
N THR A 50 42.96 26.69 10.68
CA THR A 50 43.78 26.90 11.88
C THR A 50 43.81 25.62 12.73
N ILE A 51 42.66 24.95 12.88
CA ILE A 51 42.53 23.64 13.57
C ILE A 51 43.34 22.56 12.85
N LEU A 52 43.20 22.41 11.53
CA LEU A 52 43.91 21.41 10.71
C LEU A 52 45.44 21.61 10.60
N ASN A 53 46.00 22.68 11.20
CA ASN A 53 47.45 22.87 11.34
C ASN A 53 47.96 22.58 12.77
N GLN A 54 47.07 22.22 13.71
CA GLN A 54 47.39 21.92 15.11
C GLN A 54 47.22 20.44 15.47
N VAL A 55 46.80 19.61 14.51
CA VAL A 55 46.43 18.19 14.71
C VAL A 55 47.19 17.32 13.71
N ASP A 56 47.76 16.20 14.19
CA ASP A 56 48.53 15.26 13.38
C ASP A 56 47.69 14.12 12.76
N ASP A 57 46.49 13.85 13.27
CA ASP A 57 45.59 12.78 12.80
C ASP A 57 44.13 13.24 12.80
N LEU A 58 43.43 13.08 11.66
CA LEU A 58 42.03 13.50 11.49
C LEU A 58 41.09 12.81 12.48
N ARG A 59 41.44 11.60 12.95
CA ARG A 59 40.65 10.81 13.93
C ARG A 59 40.57 11.43 15.32
N LEU A 60 41.37 12.48 15.59
CA LEU A 60 41.35 13.23 16.84
C LEU A 60 40.39 14.43 16.80
N LEU A 61 39.70 14.66 15.68
CA LEU A 61 38.70 15.70 15.50
C LEU A 61 37.31 15.09 15.35
N ASP A 62 36.31 15.70 15.99
CA ASP A 62 34.91 15.40 15.73
C ASP A 62 34.60 15.67 14.24
N PRO A 63 34.04 14.71 13.49
CA PRO A 63 33.57 14.88 12.12
C PRO A 63 32.85 16.21 11.84
N ALA A 64 31.97 16.67 12.75
CA ALA A 64 31.25 17.93 12.59
C ALA A 64 32.20 19.14 12.40
N THR A 65 33.38 19.12 13.01
CA THR A 65 34.39 20.20 12.96
C THR A 65 34.91 20.46 11.56
N TYR A 66 35.15 19.40 10.78
CA TYR A 66 35.72 19.51 9.43
C TYR A 66 34.68 19.38 8.31
N LEU A 67 33.45 18.97 8.62
CA LEU A 67 32.34 18.90 7.69
C LEU A 67 31.54 20.21 7.63
N SER A 68 31.28 20.86 8.77
CA SER A 68 30.34 22.00 8.83
C SER A 68 30.62 23.13 7.83
N PRO A 69 31.86 23.60 7.57
CA PRO A 69 32.08 24.68 6.60
C PRO A 69 31.72 24.29 5.16
N PHE A 70 31.81 23.01 4.82
CA PHE A 70 31.38 22.50 3.51
C PHE A 70 29.85 22.37 3.45
N LEU A 71 29.20 21.98 4.54
CA LEU A 71 27.74 21.87 4.63
C LEU A 71 27.05 23.24 4.65
N GLU A 72 27.65 24.25 5.30
CA GLU A 72 27.23 25.66 5.25
C GLU A 72 27.20 26.19 3.81
N VAL A 73 28.23 25.89 3.00
CA VAL A 73 28.28 26.26 1.56
C VAL A 73 27.18 25.60 0.73
N ILE A 74 26.68 24.43 1.14
CA ILE A 74 25.59 23.69 0.46
C ILE A 74 24.21 24.20 0.91
N ARG A 75 24.10 24.67 2.16
CA ARG A 75 22.88 25.30 2.73
C ARG A 75 22.69 26.75 2.29
N SER A 76 23.77 27.48 2.03
CA SER A 76 23.75 28.87 1.55
C SER A 76 22.94 29.01 0.27
N LYS A 77 22.18 30.11 0.16
CA LYS A 77 21.34 30.39 -1.02
C LYS A 77 22.08 31.19 -2.09
N GLU A 78 23.25 31.70 -1.75
CA GLU A 78 24.01 32.69 -2.51
C GLU A 78 25.23 32.07 -3.20
N THR A 79 25.56 30.82 -2.86
CA THR A 79 26.59 30.04 -3.52
C THR A 79 26.13 29.66 -4.93
N THR A 80 27.01 29.86 -5.92
CA THR A 80 26.73 29.53 -7.32
C THR A 80 26.89 28.03 -7.55
N GLY A 81 26.11 27.46 -8.48
CA GLY A 81 26.16 26.02 -8.78
C GLY A 81 27.57 25.40 -8.87
N PRO A 82 28.57 26.02 -9.55
CA PRO A 82 29.94 25.52 -9.58
C PRO A 82 30.66 25.48 -8.22
N VAL A 83 30.32 26.36 -7.27
CA VAL A 83 30.85 26.35 -5.89
C VAL A 83 30.16 25.26 -5.07
N THR A 84 28.83 25.18 -5.14
CA THR A 84 28.03 24.14 -4.45
C THR A 84 28.42 22.73 -4.92
N SER A 85 28.66 22.56 -6.23
CA SER A 85 29.16 21.32 -6.85
C SER A 85 30.54 20.89 -6.33
N LEU A 86 31.44 21.84 -6.01
CA LEU A 86 32.73 21.55 -5.38
C LEU A 86 32.58 21.14 -3.92
N ALA A 87 31.71 21.80 -3.15
CA ALA A 87 31.42 21.42 -1.77
C ALA A 87 30.80 20.01 -1.67
N LEU A 88 29.79 19.71 -2.49
CA LEU A 88 29.22 18.37 -2.63
C LEU A 88 30.27 17.33 -3.07
N SER A 89 31.19 17.70 -3.96
CA SER A 89 32.29 16.82 -4.37
C SER A 89 33.30 16.53 -3.26
N ALA A 90 33.49 17.46 -2.31
CA ALA A 90 34.30 17.25 -1.12
C ALA A 90 33.61 16.29 -0.14
N ILE A 91 32.35 16.54 0.23
CA ILE A 91 31.54 15.64 1.07
C ILE A 91 31.49 14.23 0.48
N HIS A 92 31.26 14.12 -0.83
CA HIS A 92 31.27 12.83 -1.54
C HIS A 92 32.60 12.08 -1.39
N LYS A 93 33.75 12.77 -1.46
CA LYS A 93 35.08 12.16 -1.23
C LYS A 93 35.27 11.75 0.23
N PHE A 94 34.85 12.58 1.18
CA PHE A 94 35.01 12.30 2.61
C PHE A 94 34.26 11.03 3.02
N LEU A 95 33.04 10.84 2.50
CA LEU A 95 32.29 9.58 2.62
C LEU A 95 32.96 8.44 1.84
N SER A 96 33.25 8.63 0.54
CA SER A 96 33.81 7.59 -0.34
C SER A 96 35.17 7.03 0.12
N TYR A 97 35.96 7.83 0.85
CA TYR A 97 37.27 7.45 1.36
C TYR A 97 37.23 6.93 2.80
N GLY A 98 36.06 6.94 3.47
CA GLY A 98 35.95 6.61 4.89
C GLY A 98 36.81 7.52 5.76
N LEU A 99 36.62 8.85 5.64
CA LEU A 99 37.29 9.82 6.52
C LEU A 99 36.54 10.04 7.85
N ILE A 100 35.26 9.68 7.88
CA ILE A 100 34.44 9.59 9.10
C ILE A 100 34.68 8.19 9.71
N ASP A 101 34.79 8.10 11.04
CA ASP A 101 34.86 6.81 11.73
C ASP A 101 33.44 6.38 12.17
N PRO A 102 32.88 5.25 11.68
CA PRO A 102 31.54 4.78 12.04
C PRO A 102 31.33 4.52 13.54
N THR A 103 32.40 4.45 14.34
CA THR A 103 32.34 4.20 15.78
C THR A 103 32.36 5.48 16.62
N HIS A 104 32.52 6.66 16.01
CA HIS A 104 32.56 7.93 16.72
C HIS A 104 31.16 8.35 17.23
N PRO A 105 30.99 8.81 18.48
CA PRO A 105 29.68 9.07 19.07
C PRO A 105 28.88 10.20 18.37
N SER A 106 29.54 11.12 17.65
CA SER A 106 28.86 12.16 16.86
C SER A 106 28.34 11.68 15.50
N VAL A 107 28.54 10.41 15.11
CA VAL A 107 28.10 9.89 13.79
C VAL A 107 26.60 10.11 13.53
N PRO A 108 25.66 9.81 14.43
CA PRO A 108 24.23 10.03 14.17
C PRO A 108 23.91 11.50 13.84
N ALA A 109 24.41 12.44 14.65
CA ALA A 109 24.24 13.86 14.37
C ALA A 109 24.94 14.29 13.07
N THR A 110 26.10 13.70 12.76
CA THR A 110 26.86 13.98 11.53
C THR A 110 26.13 13.52 10.27
N VAL A 111 25.56 12.31 10.25
CA VAL A 111 24.87 11.80 9.06
C VAL A 111 23.54 12.51 8.83
N GLU A 112 22.84 12.92 9.89
CA GLU A 112 21.66 13.79 9.81
C GLU A 112 22.01 15.21 9.31
N ASP A 113 23.13 15.80 9.77
CA ASP A 113 23.56 17.12 9.29
C ASP A 113 23.96 17.11 7.81
N ILE A 114 24.61 16.02 7.34
CA ILE A 114 24.86 15.80 5.90
C ILE A 114 23.54 15.57 5.15
N ALA A 115 22.62 14.77 5.70
CA ALA A 115 21.34 14.47 5.06
C ALA A 115 20.51 15.74 4.83
N ASP A 116 20.24 16.53 5.88
CA ASP A 116 19.52 17.81 5.77
C ASP A 116 20.20 18.77 4.79
N ALA A 117 21.51 19.02 4.97
CA ALA A 117 22.23 19.96 4.13
C ALA A 117 22.13 19.61 2.64
N VAL A 118 22.10 18.32 2.30
CA VAL A 118 22.13 17.84 0.90
C VAL A 118 20.73 17.62 0.34
N THR A 119 19.73 17.21 1.13
CA THR A 119 18.32 17.15 0.67
C THR A 119 17.69 18.53 0.53
N HIS A 120 18.08 19.48 1.37
CA HIS A 120 17.64 20.89 1.34
C HIS A 120 18.62 21.83 0.63
N ALA A 121 19.63 21.29 -0.04
CA ALA A 121 20.67 22.03 -0.77
C ALA A 121 20.10 23.12 -1.69
N ARG A 122 20.73 24.28 -1.67
CA ARG A 122 20.35 25.44 -2.51
C ARG A 122 21.58 26.00 -3.21
N PHE A 123 21.33 26.67 -4.33
CA PHE A 123 22.35 27.34 -5.11
C PHE A 123 21.70 28.36 -6.03
N VAL A 124 22.46 29.40 -6.39
CA VAL A 124 22.12 30.28 -7.51
C VAL A 124 22.36 29.49 -8.79
N GLY A 125 21.26 29.17 -9.50
CA GLY A 125 21.32 28.51 -10.81
C GLY A 125 22.07 29.39 -11.81
N THR A 126 23.03 28.81 -12.52
CA THR A 126 23.88 29.54 -13.49
C THR A 126 23.48 29.24 -14.92
N ASP A 127 23.22 27.96 -15.20
CA ASP A 127 22.80 27.45 -16.50
C ASP A 127 22.36 25.99 -16.33
N HIS A 128 21.49 25.52 -17.24
CA HIS A 128 20.90 24.18 -17.15
C HIS A 128 21.93 23.02 -17.17
N SER A 129 23.17 23.24 -17.63
CA SER A 129 24.21 22.21 -17.62
C SER A 129 24.98 22.15 -16.30
N SER A 130 25.36 23.31 -15.76
CA SER A 130 25.94 23.47 -14.42
C SER A 130 24.97 23.00 -13.33
N ASP A 131 23.72 23.46 -13.40
CA ASP A 131 22.66 23.10 -12.44
C ASP A 131 22.38 21.59 -12.47
N GLY A 132 22.40 20.97 -13.66
CA GLY A 132 22.32 19.53 -13.84
C GLY A 132 23.50 18.76 -13.23
N VAL A 133 24.71 19.34 -13.23
CA VAL A 133 25.88 18.78 -12.54
C VAL A 133 25.74 18.90 -11.02
N VAL A 134 25.16 19.99 -10.50
CA VAL A 134 24.88 20.11 -9.05
C VAL A 134 23.90 19.02 -8.59
N LEU A 135 22.81 18.82 -9.33
CA LEU A 135 21.83 17.76 -9.05
C LEU A 135 22.47 16.35 -9.14
N MET A 136 23.34 16.12 -10.11
CA MET A 136 24.14 14.89 -10.20
C MET A 136 25.05 14.70 -8.98
N LYS A 137 25.56 15.79 -8.39
CA LYS A 137 26.38 15.76 -7.18
C LYS A 137 25.57 15.54 -5.90
N ILE A 138 24.35 16.08 -5.82
CA ILE A 138 23.38 15.76 -4.77
C ILE A 138 23.09 14.25 -4.79
N LEU A 139 22.73 13.68 -5.95
CA LEU A 139 22.52 12.22 -6.09
C LEU A 139 23.74 11.40 -5.64
N GLN A 140 24.94 11.79 -6.06
CA GLN A 140 26.18 11.10 -5.67
C GLN A 140 26.41 11.14 -4.16
N VAL A 141 26.24 12.28 -3.50
CA VAL A 141 26.39 12.38 -2.04
C VAL A 141 25.33 11.57 -1.32
N LEU A 142 24.05 11.72 -1.67
CA LEU A 142 22.94 11.04 -1.00
C LEU A 142 23.03 9.51 -1.12
N ARG A 143 23.30 9.00 -2.32
CA ARG A 143 23.52 7.57 -2.56
C ARG A 143 24.70 7.06 -1.76
N THR A 144 25.84 7.77 -1.78
CA THR A 144 27.05 7.33 -1.08
C THR A 144 26.89 7.40 0.44
N LEU A 145 26.16 8.39 0.98
CA LEU A 145 25.81 8.48 2.41
C LEU A 145 24.97 7.28 2.86
N MET A 146 23.90 6.94 2.13
CA MET A 146 23.06 5.79 2.50
C MET A 146 23.77 4.45 2.36
N LEU A 147 24.70 4.31 1.41
CA LEU A 147 25.44 3.07 1.16
C LEU A 147 26.74 2.94 1.96
N SER A 148 27.14 3.95 2.72
CA SER A 148 28.35 3.89 3.57
C SER A 148 28.03 3.35 4.97
N PRO A 149 29.03 2.83 5.72
CA PRO A 149 28.79 2.23 7.03
C PRO A 149 28.20 3.21 8.06
N GLU A 150 28.49 4.49 7.91
CA GLU A 150 27.98 5.57 8.78
C GLU A 150 26.48 5.80 8.53
N GLY A 151 26.02 5.66 7.28
CA GLY A 151 24.61 5.76 6.89
C GLY A 151 23.68 4.73 7.54
N ALA A 152 24.23 3.69 8.19
CA ALA A 152 23.47 2.78 9.02
C ALA A 152 22.79 3.48 10.22
N MET A 153 23.25 4.67 10.60
CA MET A 153 22.76 5.49 11.73
C MET A 153 21.76 6.59 11.34
N LEU A 154 21.38 6.70 10.06
CA LEU A 154 20.32 7.64 9.61
C LEU A 154 18.97 7.27 10.25
N THR A 155 18.13 8.27 10.51
CA THR A 155 16.77 8.10 11.03
C THR A 155 15.77 7.67 9.94
N ASP A 156 14.60 7.13 10.36
CA ASP A 156 13.50 6.84 9.43
C ASP A 156 13.04 8.09 8.64
N GLU A 157 13.06 9.28 9.26
CA GLU A 157 12.69 10.54 8.59
C GLU A 157 13.73 10.93 7.53
N SER A 158 15.02 10.95 7.85
CA SER A 158 16.06 11.31 6.88
C SER A 158 16.16 10.32 5.71
N VAL A 159 16.04 9.01 5.93
CA VAL A 159 15.98 8.05 4.81
C VAL A 159 14.78 8.32 3.90
N CYS A 160 13.61 8.63 4.49
CA CYS A 160 12.43 9.02 3.72
C CYS A 160 12.65 10.31 2.91
N GLU A 161 13.24 11.35 3.49
CA GLU A 161 13.52 12.61 2.77
C GLU A 161 14.57 12.46 1.67
N ILE A 162 15.60 11.64 1.89
CA ILE A 162 16.61 11.29 0.86
C ILE A 162 15.94 10.61 -0.34
N MET A 163 15.13 9.58 -0.09
CA MET A 163 14.39 8.88 -1.14
C MET A 163 13.45 9.83 -1.89
N LEU A 164 12.70 10.70 -1.18
CA LEU A 164 11.85 11.73 -1.80
C LEU A 164 12.65 12.72 -2.67
N SER A 165 13.86 13.10 -2.25
CA SER A 165 14.73 13.98 -3.03
C SER A 165 15.10 13.35 -4.38
N CYS A 166 15.50 12.07 -4.37
CA CYS A 166 15.78 11.32 -5.59
C CYS A 166 14.53 11.11 -6.47
N PHE A 167 13.35 10.84 -5.88
CA PHE A 167 12.09 10.76 -6.64
C PHE A 167 11.68 12.09 -7.29
N ARG A 168 11.88 13.22 -6.61
CA ARG A 168 11.65 14.56 -7.19
C ARG A 168 12.52 14.78 -8.44
N ILE A 169 13.78 14.33 -8.40
CA ILE A 169 14.68 14.38 -9.56
C ILE A 169 14.20 13.45 -10.68
N CYS A 170 13.79 12.20 -10.38
CA CYS A 170 13.24 11.27 -11.37
C CYS A 170 11.99 11.79 -12.10
N PHE A 171 11.10 12.51 -11.40
CA PHE A 171 9.79 12.91 -11.95
C PHE A 171 9.75 14.35 -12.51
N GLU A 172 10.80 15.15 -12.32
CA GLU A 172 10.91 16.48 -12.94
C GLU A 172 11.26 16.36 -14.44
N THR A 173 10.22 16.43 -15.29
CA THR A 173 10.34 16.23 -16.74
C THR A 173 11.21 17.26 -17.46
N ARG A 174 11.49 18.41 -16.83
CA ARG A 174 12.44 19.43 -17.33
C ARG A 174 13.91 19.01 -17.20
N LEU A 175 14.22 17.99 -16.40
CA LEU A 175 15.58 17.46 -16.25
C LEU A 175 15.95 16.47 -17.36
N THR A 176 17.25 16.40 -17.65
CA THR A 176 17.79 15.53 -18.71
C THR A 176 17.51 14.05 -18.42
N GLU A 177 17.27 13.26 -19.48
CA GLU A 177 17.04 11.82 -19.36
C GLU A 177 18.20 11.13 -18.62
N LEU A 178 19.45 11.53 -18.89
CA LEU A 178 20.63 10.97 -18.21
C LEU A 178 20.61 11.18 -16.69
N LEU A 179 20.22 12.39 -16.23
CA LEU A 179 20.12 12.69 -14.80
C LEU A 179 18.97 11.91 -14.15
N ARG A 180 17.81 11.84 -14.82
CA ARG A 180 16.66 11.06 -14.34
C ARG A 180 16.99 9.56 -14.25
N ARG A 181 17.68 8.99 -15.25
CA ARG A 181 18.15 7.59 -15.23
C ARG A 181 19.22 7.33 -14.17
N ASN A 182 20.06 8.30 -13.84
CA ASN A 182 20.99 8.15 -12.73
C ASN A 182 20.26 8.17 -11.38
N ALA A 183 19.26 9.04 -11.21
CA ALA A 183 18.40 9.04 -10.02
C ALA A 183 17.61 7.72 -9.87
N GLU A 184 17.09 7.15 -10.97
CA GLU A 184 16.45 5.83 -10.96
C GLU A 184 17.41 4.73 -10.47
N GLN A 185 18.69 4.78 -10.86
CA GLN A 185 19.69 3.83 -10.37
C GLN A 185 20.03 4.05 -8.90
N CYS A 186 20.17 5.31 -8.46
CA CYS A 186 20.36 5.60 -7.04
C CYS A 186 19.20 5.05 -6.20
N LEU A 187 17.96 5.23 -6.65
CA LEU A 187 16.77 4.68 -5.99
C LEU A 187 16.78 3.15 -5.94
N ARG A 188 17.18 2.45 -7.02
CA ARG A 188 17.35 0.99 -7.02
C ARG A 188 18.36 0.55 -5.97
N ASP A 189 19.56 1.13 -6.01
CA ASP A 189 20.68 0.77 -5.11
C ASP A 189 20.31 1.00 -3.63
N MET A 190 19.63 2.12 -3.32
CA MET A 190 19.18 2.46 -1.97
C MET A 190 17.99 1.59 -1.51
N THR A 191 17.04 1.28 -2.41
CA THR A 191 15.94 0.35 -2.12
C THR A 191 16.48 -1.05 -1.82
N GLN A 192 17.41 -1.54 -2.64
CA GLN A 192 18.07 -2.83 -2.43
C GLN A 192 18.69 -2.92 -1.04
N LEU A 193 19.44 -1.89 -0.61
CA LEU A 193 20.05 -1.88 0.72
C LEU A 193 19.03 -1.88 1.86
N ILE A 194 17.95 -1.08 1.77
CA ILE A 194 16.89 -1.03 2.79
C ILE A 194 16.25 -2.40 2.97
N PHE A 195 15.88 -3.08 1.89
CA PHE A 195 15.25 -4.41 1.95
C PHE A 195 16.24 -5.54 2.29
N MET A 196 17.52 -5.43 1.91
CA MET A 196 18.57 -6.34 2.38
C MET A 196 18.82 -6.26 3.90
N ARG A 197 18.48 -5.15 4.56
CA ARG A 197 18.53 -5.04 6.03
C ARG A 197 17.30 -5.61 6.73
N LEU A 198 16.25 -6.02 6.01
CA LEU A 198 15.02 -6.54 6.64
C LEU A 198 15.24 -7.70 7.63
N PRO A 199 16.18 -8.65 7.44
CA PRO A 199 16.49 -9.69 8.44
C PRO A 199 17.17 -9.18 9.74
N GLN A 200 17.55 -7.90 9.82
CA GLN A 200 18.25 -7.30 10.97
C GLN A 200 17.29 -6.63 11.97
N PHE A 201 16.03 -6.40 11.58
CA PHE A 201 15.03 -5.79 12.43
C PHE A 201 14.33 -6.86 13.29
N PRO A 202 13.81 -6.50 14.48
CA PRO A 202 13.00 -7.43 15.26
C PRO A 202 11.66 -7.70 14.54
N PRO A 203 11.12 -8.92 14.60
CA PRO A 203 9.76 -9.20 14.12
C PRO A 203 8.72 -8.37 14.88
N GLU A 204 7.56 -8.11 14.26
CA GLU A 204 6.53 -7.28 14.88
C GLU A 204 5.85 -8.00 16.04
N ASP A 205 6.00 -7.46 17.26
CA ASP A 205 5.17 -7.85 18.40
C ASP A 205 3.68 -7.53 18.08
N THR A 206 2.86 -8.58 18.04
CA THR A 206 1.44 -8.51 17.64
C THR A 206 0.57 -7.65 18.57
N ALA A 207 1.10 -7.23 19.73
CA ALA A 207 0.42 -6.38 20.70
C ALA A 207 0.50 -4.86 20.43
N SER A 208 1.42 -4.39 19.56
CA SER A 208 1.74 -2.95 19.44
C SER A 208 1.46 -2.33 18.07
N ALA A 209 0.36 -2.71 17.41
CA ALA A 209 -0.03 -2.23 16.07
C ALA A 209 -0.47 -0.74 15.99
N SER A 210 -0.04 0.11 16.92
CA SER A 210 -0.30 1.55 16.98
C SER A 210 0.76 2.34 16.20
N PHE A 211 0.70 2.30 14.86
CA PHE A 211 1.72 2.90 13.99
C PHE A 211 1.60 4.42 13.84
N SER A 212 2.67 5.14 14.16
CA SER A 212 2.89 6.52 13.73
C SER A 212 3.34 6.57 12.26
N THR A 213 2.63 7.32 11.42
CA THR A 213 2.99 7.50 10.02
C THR A 213 4.15 8.49 9.86
N VAL A 214 5.36 7.97 9.64
CA VAL A 214 6.40 8.70 8.88
C VAL A 214 5.84 8.92 7.47
N GLY A 215 6.06 10.09 6.86
CA GLY A 215 5.20 10.57 5.76
C GLY A 215 5.84 10.62 4.37
N LEU A 216 5.88 9.51 3.63
CA LEU A 216 6.19 9.51 2.21
C LEU A 216 4.97 9.93 1.38
N SER A 217 4.86 11.24 1.15
CA SER A 217 3.87 11.81 0.23
C SER A 217 4.47 12.91 -0.65
N LEU A 218 4.21 12.81 -1.96
CA LEU A 218 4.49 13.88 -2.92
C LEU A 218 3.46 15.04 -2.84
N LYS A 219 2.40 14.90 -2.02
CA LYS A 219 1.35 15.92 -1.87
C LYS A 219 1.83 17.02 -0.91
N LYS A 220 1.72 18.28 -1.36
CA LYS A 220 2.24 19.48 -0.68
C LYS A 220 1.65 19.63 0.74
N ARG A 221 2.46 19.38 1.77
CA ARG A 221 2.10 19.49 3.20
C ARG A 221 1.81 20.96 3.57
N GLU A 222 0.55 21.37 3.55
CA GLU A 222 0.16 22.69 4.03
C GLU A 222 0.39 22.83 5.54
N LYS A 223 1.08 23.91 5.96
CA LYS A 223 1.40 24.17 7.37
C LYS A 223 0.19 24.78 8.08
N THR A 224 -0.71 23.94 8.59
CA THR A 224 -1.76 24.37 9.52
C THR A 224 -1.14 24.95 10.80
N SER A 225 -1.37 26.24 11.03
CA SER A 225 -0.73 27.00 12.10
C SER A 225 -1.40 26.73 13.46
N LYS A 226 -0.66 26.11 14.38
CA LYS A 226 -1.10 25.89 15.77
C LYS A 226 -1.36 27.23 16.46
N LYS A 227 -2.62 27.58 16.72
CA LYS A 227 -3.01 28.61 17.69
C LYS A 227 -3.62 27.96 18.94
N LYS A 228 -2.89 27.98 20.05
CA LYS A 228 -3.46 27.74 21.38
C LYS A 228 -4.28 28.98 21.80
N SER A 229 -5.46 28.76 22.34
CA SER A 229 -6.12 29.66 23.29
C SER A 229 -7.00 28.80 24.21
N LEU A 230 -7.11 29.16 25.49
CA LEU A 230 -7.76 28.31 26.51
C LEU A 230 -9.14 28.82 26.91
N THR A 231 -10.03 27.85 27.18
CA THR A 231 -11.12 27.87 28.19
C THR A 231 -12.05 29.08 28.29
N SER A 232 -13.28 28.88 27.79
CA SER A 232 -14.57 29.02 28.50
C SER A 232 -14.96 30.36 29.19
N VAL A 233 -16.15 30.88 28.86
CA VAL A 233 -17.34 31.06 29.77
C VAL A 233 -18.42 31.97 29.13
N ASN A 234 -19.70 31.61 29.33
CA ASN A 234 -20.95 32.40 29.20
C ASN A 234 -21.47 32.95 27.83
N SER A 235 -22.50 32.24 27.33
CA SER A 235 -23.91 32.68 27.30
C SER A 235 -24.44 33.83 26.40
N SER A 236 -25.22 33.40 25.39
CA SER A 236 -26.60 33.85 25.03
C SER A 236 -26.84 35.06 24.11
N ASN A 237 -27.88 34.90 23.25
CA ASN A 237 -28.75 35.93 22.63
C ASN A 237 -28.12 36.87 21.56
N SER A 238 -28.82 37.34 20.52
CA SER A 238 -30.17 37.01 19.97
C SER A 238 -30.45 37.74 18.65
N LEU A 239 -31.35 37.18 17.81
CA LEU A 239 -32.21 37.91 16.81
C LEU A 239 -31.43 38.62 15.64
N GLU A 240 -32.00 39.02 14.50
CA GLU A 240 -33.34 38.85 13.89
C GLU A 240 -33.35 39.01 12.34
N ARG A 241 -34.43 38.54 11.68
CA ARG A 241 -35.25 39.16 10.57
C ARG A 241 -34.59 40.13 9.54
N LYS A 242 -35.01 40.21 8.26
CA LYS A 242 -36.39 40.11 7.69
C LYS A 242 -36.40 40.13 6.13
N SER A 243 -37.40 39.46 5.51
CA SER A 243 -38.31 39.90 4.39
C SER A 243 -37.84 40.85 3.25
N SER A 244 -38.34 40.81 2.00
CA SER A 244 -39.28 39.95 1.21
C SER A 244 -39.59 40.64 -0.15
N ILE A 245 -40.35 40.00 -1.07
CA ILE A 245 -41.00 40.59 -2.29
C ILE A 245 -39.99 40.97 -3.41
N SER A 246 -40.24 40.91 -4.73
CA SER A 246 -41.06 40.08 -5.66
C SER A 246 -40.62 40.45 -7.12
N GLU A 247 -41.18 40.12 -8.29
CA GLU A 247 -42.44 39.47 -8.74
C GLU A 247 -42.28 38.82 -10.15
N GLN A 248 -43.32 38.86 -11.01
CA GLN A 248 -43.42 38.37 -12.40
C GLN A 248 -44.01 39.51 -13.30
N PRO A 249 -44.43 39.33 -14.60
CA PRO A 249 -44.24 38.27 -15.62
C PRO A 249 -43.72 38.83 -16.98
N SER A 250 -43.57 38.06 -18.08
CA SER A 250 -44.55 37.92 -19.21
C SER A 250 -43.83 38.09 -20.59
N THR A 251 -44.24 37.63 -21.79
CA THR A 251 -45.13 36.54 -22.30
C THR A 251 -44.95 36.40 -23.84
N THR A 252 -45.20 35.20 -24.43
CA THR A 252 -45.60 34.95 -25.87
C THR A 252 -44.62 35.37 -27.00
N THR A 253 -44.69 34.94 -28.29
CA THR A 253 -45.56 34.05 -29.13
C THR A 253 -44.68 33.53 -30.30
N THR A 254 -44.59 32.24 -30.71
CA THR A 254 -45.50 31.38 -31.53
C THR A 254 -45.25 31.42 -33.06
N GLU A 255 -45.50 30.28 -33.75
CA GLU A 255 -45.68 30.06 -35.21
C GLU A 255 -44.45 29.83 -36.14
N LEU A 256 -44.50 29.00 -37.21
CA LEU A 256 -45.27 27.76 -37.60
C LEU A 256 -44.61 27.13 -38.88
N GLU A 257 -44.85 25.82 -39.15
CA GLU A 257 -44.95 25.14 -40.49
C GLU A 257 -43.77 25.17 -41.52
N SER A 258 -43.64 24.27 -42.53
CA SER A 258 -44.28 22.97 -42.88
C SER A 258 -43.50 22.13 -43.92
N GLU A 259 -43.44 20.81 -43.71
CA GLU A 259 -43.69 19.66 -44.63
C GLU A 259 -43.11 19.52 -46.07
N ASN A 260 -42.66 18.30 -46.42
CA ASN A 260 -43.22 17.34 -47.43
C ASN A 260 -42.31 16.07 -47.50
N ASP A 261 -42.82 14.85 -47.26
CA ASP A 261 -43.43 13.86 -48.22
C ASP A 261 -42.34 12.94 -48.89
N ALA A 262 -42.50 11.63 -49.15
CA ALA A 262 -43.70 10.76 -49.18
C ALA A 262 -43.45 9.25 -48.91
N SER A 263 -44.38 8.60 -48.19
CA SER A 263 -44.83 7.20 -48.40
C SER A 263 -43.84 6.02 -48.11
N LYS A 264 -44.25 4.74 -47.90
CA LYS A 264 -45.56 4.05 -48.01
C LYS A 264 -45.54 2.66 -47.31
N THR A 265 -46.66 2.24 -46.68
CA THR A 265 -47.22 0.84 -46.54
C THR A 265 -46.30 -0.36 -46.21
N ASP A 266 -46.64 -1.34 -45.35
CA ASP A 266 -47.84 -1.70 -44.52
C ASP A 266 -47.31 -2.69 -43.40
N ILE A 267 -48.02 -3.48 -42.57
CA ILE A 267 -49.42 -3.92 -42.50
C ILE A 267 -49.89 -4.28 -41.06
N ARG A 268 -51.18 -4.05 -40.80
CA ARG A 268 -52.13 -4.71 -39.86
C ARG A 268 -51.66 -5.32 -38.51
N HIS A 269 -52.22 -4.75 -37.44
CA HIS A 269 -53.26 -5.33 -36.55
C HIS A 269 -53.03 -6.74 -35.93
N ASN A 270 -53.31 -6.96 -34.64
CA ASN A 270 -54.57 -6.56 -33.99
C ASN A 270 -54.42 -6.07 -32.53
N GLN A 271 -55.49 -5.49 -31.98
CA GLN A 271 -55.57 -5.02 -30.58
C GLN A 271 -56.20 -6.08 -29.66
N ASP A 272 -55.91 -6.01 -28.36
CA ASP A 272 -56.98 -6.00 -27.34
C ASP A 272 -56.56 -5.26 -26.06
N LYS A 273 -57.50 -4.91 -25.16
CA LYS A 273 -57.29 -3.95 -24.05
C LYS A 273 -57.79 -4.39 -22.67
N HIS A 274 -56.93 -4.35 -21.66
CA HIS A 274 -57.20 -3.96 -20.25
C HIS A 274 -55.82 -3.79 -19.54
N LEU A 275 -55.42 -2.67 -18.93
CA LEU A 275 -55.98 -1.92 -17.77
C LEU A 275 -56.01 -2.82 -16.51
N ILE A 276 -55.35 -2.52 -15.38
CA ILE A 276 -55.00 -1.21 -14.74
C ILE A 276 -53.70 -1.30 -13.88
N ASN A 277 -52.82 -0.27 -13.93
CA ASN A 277 -51.76 0.14 -12.96
C ASN A 277 -50.66 -0.89 -12.56
N GLU A 278 -49.49 -0.55 -11.98
CA GLU A 278 -48.95 0.70 -11.36
C GLU A 278 -47.66 1.23 -12.05
N ALA A 279 -47.02 2.27 -11.50
CA ALA A 279 -46.18 3.22 -12.24
C ALA A 279 -44.64 3.08 -12.08
N GLU A 280 -43.94 3.12 -13.23
CA GLU A 280 -42.91 4.10 -13.65
C GLU A 280 -42.07 4.89 -12.61
N ILE A 281 -40.81 5.29 -12.86
CA ILE A 281 -40.05 5.36 -14.13
C ILE A 281 -38.51 5.24 -13.94
N THR A 282 -37.78 4.93 -15.01
CA THR A 282 -36.31 5.14 -15.15
C THR A 282 -36.03 5.67 -16.56
N ILE A 283 -35.13 6.65 -16.73
CA ILE A 283 -34.77 7.24 -18.05
C ILE A 283 -33.26 7.52 -18.14
N GLU A 284 -32.67 7.21 -19.30
CA GLU A 284 -31.27 7.46 -19.70
C GLU A 284 -31.10 8.68 -20.64
N PRO A 285 -29.88 9.24 -20.82
CA PRO A 285 -29.63 10.45 -21.63
C PRO A 285 -29.06 10.20 -23.05
N VAL A 286 -29.14 11.21 -23.95
CA VAL A 286 -28.55 11.17 -25.31
C VAL A 286 -27.89 12.50 -25.75
N ASP A 287 -26.55 12.56 -25.63
CA ASP A 287 -25.51 12.90 -26.64
C ASP A 287 -25.46 14.19 -27.54
N SER A 288 -24.24 14.79 -27.63
CA SER A 288 -23.44 15.10 -28.85
C SER A 288 -23.16 16.51 -29.49
N VAL A 289 -21.93 16.62 -30.07
CA VAL A 289 -21.37 17.47 -31.20
C VAL A 289 -20.46 18.75 -31.01
N LYS A 290 -19.12 18.54 -31.06
CA LYS A 290 -17.96 19.12 -31.85
C LYS A 290 -17.90 20.55 -32.51
N SER A 291 -16.69 21.17 -32.54
CA SER A 291 -15.94 21.79 -33.71
C SER A 291 -14.70 22.66 -33.27
N PRO A 292 -13.85 23.31 -34.14
CA PRO A 292 -13.05 22.90 -35.33
C PRO A 292 -11.49 23.22 -35.24
N ILE A 293 -10.72 23.40 -36.35
CA ILE A 293 -9.22 23.28 -36.49
C ILE A 293 -8.53 24.38 -37.38
N LYS A 294 -7.25 24.81 -37.13
CA LYS A 294 -6.19 25.22 -38.14
C LYS A 294 -4.74 25.52 -37.61
N LYS A 295 -3.77 25.95 -38.47
CA LYS A 295 -2.29 25.63 -38.47
C LYS A 295 -1.22 26.79 -38.42
N HIS A 296 0.01 26.44 -37.98
CA HIS A 296 1.41 26.93 -38.32
C HIS A 296 1.95 28.35 -37.93
N GLY A 297 3.26 28.50 -37.56
CA GLY A 297 3.87 29.82 -37.22
C GLY A 297 5.42 30.12 -37.27
N ARG A 298 6.34 29.48 -36.49
CA ARG A 298 7.85 29.64 -36.48
C ARG A 298 8.53 30.92 -35.83
N HIS A 299 9.68 30.68 -35.14
CA HIS A 299 10.87 31.55 -34.82
C HIS A 299 11.02 32.47 -33.54
N SER A 300 11.48 31.88 -32.41
CA SER A 300 12.76 32.15 -31.66
C SER A 300 13.26 33.55 -31.18
N SER A 301 13.40 33.73 -29.83
CA SER A 301 14.65 34.05 -29.06
C SER A 301 14.63 35.24 -28.04
N MET A 302 14.94 34.96 -26.75
CA MET A 302 15.65 35.76 -25.69
C MET A 302 15.27 37.26 -25.40
N ASP A 303 15.31 37.82 -24.18
CA ASP A 303 15.71 37.29 -22.85
C ASP A 303 15.17 38.11 -21.63
N LEU A 304 15.21 37.48 -20.44
CA LEU A 304 15.38 38.00 -19.05
C LEU A 304 14.58 39.20 -18.44
N ALA A 305 13.72 38.84 -17.47
CA ALA A 305 13.64 39.32 -16.06
C ALA A 305 13.31 40.79 -15.66
N ALA A 306 12.23 40.96 -14.85
CA ALA A 306 12.29 41.36 -13.42
C ALA A 306 10.90 41.45 -12.74
N ASN A 307 10.81 41.13 -11.43
CA ASN A 307 9.70 41.38 -10.48
C ASN A 307 8.31 40.77 -10.78
N GLY A 308 7.52 40.25 -9.82
CA GLY A 308 7.77 39.95 -8.40
C GLY A 308 6.51 39.38 -7.72
N ASN A 309 6.67 38.43 -6.79
CA ASN A 309 5.63 37.86 -5.90
C ASN A 309 4.38 37.19 -6.53
N THR A 310 4.44 35.89 -6.86
CA THR A 310 3.27 34.98 -6.74
C THR A 310 3.69 33.50 -6.63
N SER A 311 2.79 32.61 -6.17
CA SER A 311 3.09 31.20 -5.83
C SER A 311 3.31 30.31 -7.06
N ILE A 312 4.42 29.56 -7.06
CA ILE A 312 4.77 28.54 -8.06
C ILE A 312 3.79 27.36 -7.99
N THR A 313 2.68 27.47 -8.73
CA THR A 313 1.63 26.43 -8.81
C THR A 313 0.81 26.46 -10.12
N GLN A 314 1.07 27.40 -11.04
CA GLN A 314 0.29 27.60 -12.27
C GLN A 314 1.17 27.61 -13.56
N LEU A 315 2.12 26.69 -13.66
CA LEU A 315 3.01 26.54 -14.82
C LEU A 315 3.03 25.11 -15.39
N LEU A 316 1.84 24.53 -15.60
CA LEU A 316 1.66 23.29 -16.39
C LEU A 316 0.56 23.37 -17.45
N GLU A 317 -0.11 24.51 -17.62
CA GLU A 317 -1.03 24.75 -18.74
C GLU A 317 -0.54 25.89 -19.64
N LYS A 318 -0.72 25.70 -20.96
CA LYS A 318 -0.56 26.70 -22.04
C LYS A 318 0.88 27.15 -22.36
N CYS A 319 1.65 26.25 -22.98
CA CYS A 319 2.68 26.63 -23.95
C CYS A 319 2.26 26.25 -25.39
N VAL A 320 1.29 26.97 -25.95
CA VAL A 320 1.04 27.01 -27.40
C VAL A 320 0.85 28.47 -27.83
N SER A 321 1.84 28.99 -28.57
CA SER A 321 1.87 30.29 -29.25
C SER A 321 1.93 31.57 -28.39
N ALA A 322 3.04 32.30 -28.56
CA ALA A 322 3.13 33.77 -28.45
C ALA A 322 2.54 34.42 -29.75
N ASP A 323 2.58 35.73 -30.04
CA ASP A 323 3.52 36.78 -29.63
C ASP A 323 3.02 38.22 -29.95
N ALA A 324 3.68 39.25 -29.38
CA ALA A 324 3.77 40.67 -29.78
C ALA A 324 2.48 41.51 -30.02
N ALA A 325 2.36 42.82 -29.71
CA ALA A 325 3.16 43.84 -28.98
C ALA A 325 2.15 44.99 -28.54
N ASP A 326 2.41 46.28 -28.30
CA ASP A 326 3.56 47.20 -28.47
C ASP A 326 3.36 48.54 -27.67
N GLU A 327 4.36 49.43 -27.73
CA GLU A 327 4.37 50.90 -27.46
C GLU A 327 4.14 51.51 -26.04
N LYS A 328 5.28 51.91 -25.43
CA LYS A 328 5.70 53.31 -25.11
C LYS A 328 5.56 53.97 -23.70
N VAL A 329 6.55 54.86 -23.49
CA VAL A 329 6.76 56.04 -22.60
C VAL A 329 7.26 55.89 -21.15
N GLU A 330 8.38 56.59 -20.91
CA GLU A 330 9.07 57.09 -19.70
C GLU A 330 8.32 58.27 -19.00
N PRO A 331 8.87 58.98 -17.97
CA PRO A 331 9.88 58.63 -16.95
C PRO A 331 9.53 59.12 -15.50
N GLU A 332 10.53 59.04 -14.62
CA GLU A 332 11.00 60.12 -13.71
C GLU A 332 10.66 60.17 -12.19
N LYS A 333 11.71 60.56 -11.44
CA LYS A 333 11.77 61.12 -10.07
C LYS A 333 11.43 60.24 -8.86
N SER A 334 11.91 60.53 -7.63
CA SER A 334 13.23 60.93 -7.08
C SER A 334 13.03 61.31 -5.59
N GLU A 335 14.13 61.56 -4.85
CA GLU A 335 14.17 62.07 -3.46
C GLU A 335 13.68 61.10 -2.37
N GLU A 336 14.05 61.25 -1.09
CA GLU A 336 15.37 61.41 -0.43
C GLU A 336 15.12 61.44 1.11
N VAL A 337 16.20 61.54 1.90
CA VAL A 337 16.22 61.92 3.34
C VAL A 337 15.69 60.88 4.36
N GLN A 338 16.16 60.78 5.62
CA GLN A 338 17.51 60.73 6.24
C GLN A 338 17.33 60.46 7.77
N GLU A 339 18.43 60.29 8.51
CA GLU A 339 18.58 60.58 9.96
C GLU A 339 17.87 59.67 11.00
N VAL A 340 18.45 59.38 12.19
CA VAL A 340 19.87 59.33 12.60
C VAL A 340 20.05 58.45 13.86
N GLU A 341 21.31 58.25 14.27
CA GLU A 341 21.83 57.50 15.43
C GLU A 341 21.25 57.88 16.81
N ASP A 342 21.43 57.00 17.82
CA ASP A 342 22.44 57.27 18.88
C ASP A 342 22.94 55.97 19.60
N LYS A 343 23.92 56.07 20.49
CA LYS A 343 24.84 54.99 20.94
C LYS A 343 24.99 54.84 22.49
N LYS A 344 25.96 53.98 22.89
CA LYS A 344 26.71 53.86 24.18
C LYS A 344 26.29 52.72 25.13
N GLU A 345 27.15 51.74 25.48
CA GLU A 345 28.40 51.72 26.31
C GLU A 345 28.08 51.72 27.84
N GLU A 346 28.78 51.06 28.79
CA GLU A 346 30.00 50.19 28.78
C GLU A 346 30.19 49.41 30.12
N GLU A 347 31.15 48.44 30.18
CA GLU A 347 31.94 47.95 31.36
C GLU A 347 31.24 47.33 32.64
N THR A 348 31.85 46.58 33.60
CA THR A 348 33.09 45.73 33.76
C THR A 348 32.92 44.69 34.92
N ALA A 349 33.88 43.78 35.15
CA ALA A 349 33.92 42.73 36.23
C ALA A 349 34.68 43.19 37.52
N PRO A 350 34.91 42.40 38.63
CA PRO A 350 35.64 41.09 38.67
C PRO A 350 35.24 40.08 39.82
N GLU A 351 36.08 39.05 40.03
CA GLU A 351 36.08 37.94 41.04
C GLU A 351 36.94 38.26 42.32
N PRO A 352 37.37 37.38 43.30
CA PRO A 352 37.58 35.90 43.30
C PRO A 352 37.37 35.07 44.64
N ASP A 353 37.79 33.79 44.60
CA ASP A 353 38.37 32.90 45.67
C ASP A 353 37.58 32.27 46.86
N GLY A 354 37.89 30.99 47.19
CA GLY A 354 37.58 30.31 48.48
C GLY A 354 37.64 28.75 48.49
N ILE A 355 38.60 28.13 49.19
CA ILE A 355 38.97 26.67 49.13
C ILE A 355 38.57 25.89 50.42
N GLU A 356 38.20 24.60 50.33
CA GLU A 356 38.79 23.41 51.07
C GLU A 356 37.94 22.11 51.12
N HIS A 357 38.60 20.97 51.39
CA HIS A 357 38.10 19.57 51.41
C HIS A 357 37.91 19.00 52.84
N ILE A 358 37.23 17.84 52.99
CA ILE A 358 37.69 16.65 53.77
C ILE A 358 36.71 15.45 53.72
N GLU A 359 37.26 14.23 53.59
CA GLU A 359 36.68 12.87 53.76
C GLU A 359 37.46 12.15 54.92
N PRO A 360 37.20 10.89 55.43
CA PRO A 360 36.62 9.67 54.79
C PRO A 360 35.87 8.62 55.70
N VAL A 361 35.72 7.37 55.21
CA VAL A 361 35.63 6.04 55.93
C VAL A 361 34.24 5.37 56.19
N THR A 362 33.67 4.80 55.12
CA THR A 362 33.18 3.40 54.93
C THR A 362 32.38 2.59 56.00
N THR A 363 31.16 2.16 55.56
CA THR A 363 30.53 0.80 55.64
C THR A 363 30.08 0.19 57.00
N PRO A 364 29.09 -0.76 57.05
CA PRO A 364 28.60 -1.64 55.96
C PRO A 364 27.07 -1.86 55.77
N GLU A 365 26.78 -2.63 54.71
CA GLU A 365 25.58 -3.45 54.42
C GLU A 365 24.29 -2.77 53.89
N ALA A 366 23.46 -3.60 53.23
CA ALA A 366 22.59 -3.28 52.08
C ALA A 366 21.31 -4.17 52.09
N PRO A 367 20.30 -4.00 51.21
CA PRO A 367 20.20 -3.10 50.04
C PRO A 367 19.04 -2.09 50.10
N VAL A 368 19.04 -1.15 49.14
CA VAL A 368 17.99 -0.15 48.92
C VAL A 368 17.53 -0.25 47.45
N GLU A 369 16.24 -0.04 47.21
CA GLU A 369 15.65 0.00 45.86
C GLU A 369 16.07 1.31 45.15
N ASP A 370 16.63 1.21 43.94
CA ASP A 370 17.18 2.37 43.23
C ASP A 370 16.08 3.23 42.58
N SER A 371 15.69 4.31 43.27
CA SER A 371 14.77 5.32 42.76
C SER A 371 15.51 6.37 41.94
N GLY A 372 15.88 6.01 40.70
CA GLY A 372 16.57 6.90 39.77
C GLY A 372 15.85 8.24 39.54
N ASP A 373 16.58 9.34 39.74
CA ASP A 373 16.06 10.71 39.73
C ASP A 373 15.42 11.11 38.39
N LYS A 374 14.34 11.91 38.45
CA LYS A 374 13.82 12.66 37.30
C LYS A 374 14.15 14.14 37.49
N PRO A 375 14.68 14.85 36.49
CA PRO A 375 15.06 16.25 36.64
C PRO A 375 13.85 17.10 37.03
N ALA A 376 13.99 17.85 38.13
CA ALA A 376 12.89 18.65 38.68
C ALA A 376 12.49 19.78 37.72
N GLU A 377 11.21 19.84 37.36
CA GLU A 377 10.69 20.88 36.46
C GLU A 377 10.79 22.27 37.09
N TYR A 378 11.64 23.13 36.53
CA TYR A 378 11.70 24.53 36.94
C TYR A 378 10.60 25.35 36.26
N VAL A 379 9.72 25.91 37.07
CA VAL A 379 8.70 26.88 36.65
C VAL A 379 9.11 28.27 37.16
N ASN A 380 9.35 29.20 36.24
CA ASN A 380 9.65 30.58 36.61
C ASN A 380 8.44 31.22 37.33
N HIS A 381 8.69 32.19 38.22
CA HIS A 381 7.70 32.97 38.97
C HIS A 381 6.61 33.68 38.12
N ARG A 382 6.73 33.70 36.78
CA ARG A 382 5.69 34.13 35.82
C ARG A 382 4.85 33.00 35.22
N GLY A 383 4.96 31.77 35.74
CA GLY A 383 4.15 30.60 35.33
C GLY A 383 4.62 29.89 34.05
N ILE A 384 5.83 30.18 33.58
CA ILE A 384 6.42 29.54 32.39
C ILE A 384 7.18 28.29 32.82
N ARG A 385 6.69 27.13 32.37
CA ARG A 385 7.28 25.79 32.58
C ARG A 385 8.36 25.55 31.53
N PHE A 386 9.60 25.37 31.97
CA PHE A 386 10.69 24.96 31.09
C PHE A 386 10.85 23.45 31.17
N THR A 387 10.37 22.74 30.15
CA THR A 387 10.93 21.42 29.84
C THR A 387 12.35 21.62 29.30
N PRO A 388 13.30 20.70 29.56
CA PRO A 388 14.48 20.64 28.70
C PRO A 388 14.04 20.48 27.24
N GLN A 389 14.88 20.91 26.30
CA GLN A 389 14.73 20.41 24.93
C GLN A 389 15.07 18.93 24.96
N ASP A 390 14.19 18.09 24.43
CA ASP A 390 14.54 16.69 24.18
C ASP A 390 15.76 16.68 23.25
N ASP A 391 16.87 16.09 23.69
CA ASP A 391 17.93 15.69 22.76
C ASP A 391 17.28 14.82 21.68
N ALA A 392 17.46 15.19 20.41
CA ALA A 392 16.78 14.51 19.31
C ALA A 392 17.11 13.01 19.39
N ASN A 393 16.07 12.18 19.52
CA ASN A 393 16.22 10.73 19.69
C ASN A 393 16.59 10.10 18.34
N LEU A 394 17.85 10.31 17.93
CA LEU A 394 18.42 9.88 16.65
C LEU A 394 18.63 8.35 16.64
N GLN A 395 17.53 7.62 16.51
CA GLN A 395 17.54 6.16 16.39
C GLN A 395 17.72 5.76 14.92
N PRO A 396 18.55 4.74 14.63
CA PRO A 396 18.68 4.17 13.29
C PRO A 396 17.34 3.74 12.69
N TYR A 397 17.16 3.97 11.39
CA TYR A 397 15.96 3.61 10.65
C TYR A 397 15.61 2.12 10.78
N GLY A 398 14.31 1.84 10.88
CA GLY A 398 13.78 0.52 11.15
C GLY A 398 12.71 0.07 10.17
N LEU A 399 11.88 -0.87 10.64
CA LEU A 399 10.76 -1.42 9.88
C LEU A 399 9.74 -0.35 9.47
N VAL A 400 9.64 0.77 10.20
CA VAL A 400 8.74 1.89 9.87
C VAL A 400 9.11 2.53 8.53
N CYS A 401 10.39 2.87 8.32
CA CYS A 401 10.88 3.33 7.01
C CYS A 401 10.73 2.26 5.91
N VAL A 402 11.01 0.97 6.20
CA VAL A 402 10.85 -0.11 5.20
C VAL A 402 9.40 -0.18 4.72
N ARG A 403 8.45 -0.21 5.66
CA ARG A 403 7.01 -0.28 5.40
C ARG A 403 6.50 0.94 4.65
N GLU A 404 6.89 2.14 5.08
CA GLU A 404 6.42 3.37 4.44
C GLU A 404 6.99 3.51 3.03
N LEU A 405 8.27 3.14 2.81
CA LEU A 405 8.85 3.02 1.46
C LEU A 405 8.08 2.01 0.63
N PHE A 406 7.81 0.80 1.14
CA PHE A 406 7.06 -0.21 0.40
C PHE A 406 5.65 0.27 0.03
N ARG A 407 4.93 0.90 0.97
CA ARG A 407 3.62 1.51 0.75
C ARG A 407 3.68 2.59 -0.33
N PHE A 408 4.73 3.43 -0.33
CA PHE A 408 4.93 4.45 -1.35
C PHE A 408 5.22 3.83 -2.72
N LEU A 409 6.12 2.85 -2.82
CA LEU A 409 6.44 2.14 -4.06
C LEU A 409 5.20 1.46 -4.66
N ILE A 410 4.43 0.73 -3.84
CA ILE A 410 3.16 0.11 -4.24
C ILE A 410 2.15 1.17 -4.72
N SER A 411 2.12 2.35 -4.09
CA SER A 411 1.22 3.43 -4.51
C SER A 411 1.57 4.02 -5.88
N LEU A 412 2.85 3.99 -6.31
CA LEU A 412 3.27 4.36 -7.67
C LEU A 412 2.83 3.33 -8.72
N CYS A 413 2.65 2.06 -8.33
CA CYS A 413 2.18 1.00 -9.24
C CYS A 413 0.67 1.09 -9.56
N ASN A 414 -0.13 1.82 -8.77
CA ASN A 414 -1.58 1.87 -8.94
C ASN A 414 -1.99 2.49 -10.30
N PRO A 415 -2.57 1.74 -11.24
CA PRO A 415 -2.99 2.28 -12.54
C PRO A 415 -4.28 3.11 -12.47
N LEU A 416 -4.99 3.09 -11.34
CA LEU A 416 -6.25 3.81 -11.13
C LEU A 416 -6.05 5.20 -10.51
N ASP A 417 -4.85 5.55 -10.04
CA ASP A 417 -4.53 6.93 -9.64
C ASP A 417 -4.07 7.74 -10.86
N SER A 418 -4.84 8.75 -11.24
CA SER A 418 -4.54 9.61 -12.39
C SER A 418 -3.29 10.49 -12.21
N GLN A 419 -2.68 10.51 -11.02
CA GLN A 419 -1.38 11.12 -10.79
C GLN A 419 -0.21 10.23 -11.24
N ASN A 420 -0.41 8.91 -11.38
CA ASN A 420 0.64 7.97 -11.78
C ASN A 420 0.82 7.95 -13.31
N THR A 421 1.86 8.63 -13.79
CA THR A 421 2.27 8.52 -15.20
C THR A 421 2.85 7.14 -15.51
N SER A 422 2.84 6.72 -16.78
CA SER A 422 3.44 5.44 -17.19
C SER A 422 4.93 5.28 -16.84
N GLY A 423 5.68 6.38 -16.68
CA GLY A 423 7.05 6.36 -16.15
C GLY A 423 7.12 6.13 -14.64
N MET A 424 6.18 6.68 -13.88
CA MET A 424 6.05 6.45 -12.43
C MET A 424 5.65 5.00 -12.13
N VAL A 425 4.69 4.44 -12.88
CA VAL A 425 4.29 3.02 -12.75
C VAL A 425 5.47 2.10 -13.05
N HIS A 426 6.21 2.34 -14.13
CA HIS A 426 7.38 1.56 -14.50
C HIS A 426 8.52 1.66 -13.46
N LEU A 427 8.72 2.83 -12.85
CA LEU A 427 9.71 2.97 -11.76
C LEU A 427 9.23 2.30 -10.47
N GLY A 428 7.95 2.42 -10.13
CA GLY A 428 7.33 1.74 -9.00
C GLY A 428 7.50 0.22 -9.09
N LEU A 429 7.09 -0.37 -10.21
CA LEU A 429 7.28 -1.80 -10.48
C LEU A 429 8.76 -2.21 -10.43
N SER A 430 9.67 -1.42 -11.01
CA SER A 430 11.11 -1.71 -10.99
C SER A 430 11.67 -1.74 -9.56
N LEU A 431 11.23 -0.84 -8.68
CA LEU A 431 11.70 -0.76 -7.30
C LEU A 431 11.01 -1.80 -6.39
N VAL A 432 9.74 -2.14 -6.65
CA VAL A 432 9.07 -3.30 -6.03
C VAL A 432 9.76 -4.60 -6.41
N GLY A 433 10.15 -4.76 -7.69
CA GLY A 433 10.97 -5.88 -8.16
C GLY A 433 12.28 -5.99 -7.39
N THR A 434 13.08 -4.91 -7.35
CA THR A 434 14.34 -4.87 -6.58
C THR A 434 14.16 -5.13 -5.07
N ALA A 435 13.01 -4.77 -4.48
CA ALA A 435 12.69 -5.12 -3.10
C ALA A 435 12.41 -6.63 -2.93
N LEU A 436 11.60 -7.23 -3.81
CA LEU A 436 11.28 -8.66 -3.79
C LEU A 436 12.54 -9.52 -4.06
N GLU A 437 13.37 -9.13 -5.03
CA GLU A 437 14.62 -9.80 -5.41
C GLU A 437 15.58 -10.06 -4.23
N VAL A 438 15.52 -9.25 -3.18
CA VAL A 438 16.40 -9.38 -1.99
C VAL A 438 15.70 -9.74 -0.69
N SER A 439 14.36 -9.71 -0.62
CA SER A 439 13.65 -9.82 0.66
C SER A 439 12.32 -10.58 0.67
N ALA A 440 11.83 -11.11 -0.47
CA ALA A 440 10.50 -11.72 -0.55
C ALA A 440 10.25 -12.79 0.53
N ASP A 441 11.22 -13.67 0.77
CA ASP A 441 11.21 -14.75 1.78
C ASP A 441 11.02 -14.25 3.23
N GLN A 442 11.33 -12.99 3.47
CA GLN A 442 11.30 -12.36 4.79
C GLN A 442 10.01 -11.57 5.01
N LEU A 443 9.34 -11.11 3.95
CA LEU A 443 8.10 -10.32 4.05
C LEU A 443 6.98 -11.05 4.83
N ALA A 444 6.95 -12.38 4.76
CA ALA A 444 5.99 -13.20 5.51
C ALA A 444 6.12 -13.09 7.05
N GLN A 445 7.31 -12.73 7.54
CA GLN A 445 7.60 -12.59 8.98
C GLN A 445 7.12 -11.24 9.56
N TYR A 446 6.69 -10.32 8.69
CA TYR A 446 6.28 -8.96 9.04
C TYR A 446 4.82 -8.72 8.62
N PRO A 447 3.84 -8.97 9.51
CA PRO A 447 2.41 -8.84 9.21
C PRO A 447 2.02 -7.52 8.51
N SER A 448 2.62 -6.40 8.88
CA SER A 448 2.33 -5.10 8.26
C SER A 448 2.86 -4.96 6.83
N LEU A 449 3.94 -5.66 6.47
CA LEU A 449 4.42 -5.78 5.09
C LEU A 449 3.58 -6.79 4.31
N LEU A 450 3.26 -7.95 4.90
CA LEU A 450 2.43 -8.97 4.28
C LEU A 450 1.01 -8.47 3.97
N TYR A 451 0.46 -7.56 4.78
CA TYR A 451 -0.80 -6.86 4.47
C TYR A 451 -0.69 -6.00 3.20
N LEU A 452 0.39 -5.24 3.03
CA LEU A 452 0.66 -4.45 1.81
C LEU A 452 0.84 -5.35 0.58
N VAL A 453 1.37 -6.56 0.75
CA VAL A 453 1.44 -7.56 -0.31
C VAL A 453 0.03 -8.07 -0.69
N LYS A 454 -0.72 -8.59 0.30
CA LYS A 454 -1.96 -9.36 0.10
C LYS A 454 -3.09 -8.60 -0.62
N ASP A 455 -3.22 -7.31 -0.39
CA ASP A 455 -4.22 -6.47 -1.07
C ASP A 455 -3.58 -5.45 -2.02
N PRO A 456 -3.01 -4.30 -1.59
CA PRO A 456 -2.74 -3.20 -2.51
C PRO A 456 -1.66 -3.50 -3.55
N LEU A 457 -0.67 -4.37 -3.29
CA LEU A 457 0.24 -4.83 -4.32
C LEU A 457 -0.47 -5.77 -5.31
N CYS A 458 -1.01 -6.91 -4.86
CA CYS A 458 -1.68 -7.87 -5.75
C CYS A 458 -2.81 -7.23 -6.57
N ARG A 459 -3.62 -6.34 -5.96
CA ARG A 459 -4.67 -5.58 -6.63
C ARG A 459 -4.14 -4.67 -7.74
N ASN A 460 -2.98 -4.04 -7.55
CA ASN A 460 -2.35 -3.23 -8.58
C ASN A 460 -1.80 -4.10 -9.71
N LEU A 461 -1.09 -5.19 -9.41
CA LEU A 461 -0.55 -6.11 -10.42
C LEU A 461 -1.67 -6.73 -11.28
N LEU A 462 -2.71 -7.28 -10.66
CA LEU A 462 -3.87 -7.85 -11.37
C LEU A 462 -4.60 -6.82 -12.26
N SER A 463 -4.52 -5.53 -11.93
CA SER A 463 -5.05 -4.44 -12.77
C SER A 463 -4.07 -4.01 -13.88
N LEU A 464 -2.76 -4.23 -13.70
CA LEU A 464 -1.72 -3.91 -14.68
C LEU A 464 -1.61 -4.97 -15.79
N LEU A 465 -2.00 -6.22 -15.52
CA LEU A 465 -2.20 -7.27 -16.55
C LEU A 465 -3.15 -6.85 -17.69
N SER A 466 -3.96 -5.80 -17.50
CA SER A 466 -4.83 -5.24 -18.54
C SER A 466 -4.18 -4.09 -19.35
N THR A 467 -2.87 -3.89 -19.25
CA THR A 467 -2.16 -2.78 -19.91
C THR A 467 -1.72 -3.10 -21.34
N GLU A 468 -1.96 -2.17 -22.28
CA GLU A 468 -1.41 -2.22 -23.65
C GLU A 468 0.10 -1.91 -23.69
N ARG A 469 0.70 -1.52 -22.56
CA ARG A 469 2.10 -1.07 -22.47
C ARG A 469 3.02 -2.26 -22.21
N ILE A 470 3.50 -2.90 -23.28
CA ILE A 470 4.39 -4.08 -23.27
C ILE A 470 5.48 -4.03 -22.17
N SER A 471 6.19 -2.90 -22.01
CA SER A 471 7.27 -2.79 -21.01
C SER A 471 6.80 -2.70 -19.55
N ILE A 472 5.54 -2.30 -19.32
CA ILE A 472 4.89 -2.38 -18.01
C ILE A 472 4.39 -3.82 -17.81
N PHE A 473 3.75 -4.42 -18.81
CA PHE A 473 3.24 -5.79 -18.76
C PHE A 473 4.34 -6.83 -18.49
N ALA A 474 5.48 -6.76 -19.19
CA ALA A 474 6.61 -7.66 -18.97
C ALA A 474 7.19 -7.54 -17.54
N LEU A 475 7.27 -6.31 -17.02
CA LEU A 475 7.79 -6.04 -15.68
C LEU A 475 6.79 -6.43 -14.58
N ASP A 476 5.49 -6.30 -14.84
CA ASP A 476 4.38 -6.75 -14.00
C ASP A 476 4.36 -8.29 -13.88
N LEU A 477 4.63 -9.00 -14.98
CA LEU A 477 4.85 -10.45 -14.99
C LEU A 477 6.12 -10.86 -14.22
N GLN A 478 7.23 -10.12 -14.34
CA GLN A 478 8.46 -10.38 -13.57
C GLN A 478 8.22 -10.20 -12.06
N VAL A 479 7.55 -9.11 -11.66
CA VAL A 479 7.19 -8.85 -10.25
C VAL A 479 6.22 -9.92 -9.74
N SER A 480 5.24 -10.33 -10.55
CA SER A 480 4.30 -11.41 -10.21
C SER A 480 5.00 -12.76 -10.06
N PHE A 481 5.97 -13.10 -10.92
CA PHE A 481 6.76 -14.32 -10.80
C PHE A 481 7.53 -14.36 -9.47
N LEU A 482 8.30 -13.32 -9.15
CA LEU A 482 9.04 -13.21 -7.88
C LEU A 482 8.10 -13.30 -6.67
N LEU A 483 6.93 -12.67 -6.77
CA LEU A 483 5.94 -12.64 -5.71
C LEU A 483 5.32 -14.01 -5.44
N PHE A 484 4.83 -14.70 -6.48
CA PHE A 484 4.18 -16.00 -6.31
C PHE A 484 5.19 -17.13 -6.08
N GLU A 485 6.39 -17.06 -6.62
CA GLU A 485 7.44 -18.05 -6.33
C GLU A 485 7.78 -18.08 -4.84
N ALA A 486 7.96 -16.91 -4.20
CA ALA A 486 8.31 -16.82 -2.79
C ALA A 486 7.14 -16.83 -1.79
N LEU A 487 5.95 -16.31 -2.14
CA LEU A 487 4.84 -16.07 -1.20
C LEU A 487 3.51 -16.77 -1.53
N ARG A 488 3.48 -17.72 -2.50
CA ARG A 488 2.26 -18.48 -2.87
C ARG A 488 1.48 -19.08 -1.70
N THR A 489 2.14 -19.59 -0.67
CA THR A 489 1.52 -20.14 0.56
C THR A 489 0.68 -19.12 1.34
N HIS A 490 0.88 -17.81 1.10
CA HIS A 490 0.11 -16.74 1.71
C HIS A 490 -0.83 -16.02 0.71
N LEU A 491 -0.83 -16.45 -0.56
CA LEU A 491 -1.43 -15.72 -1.68
C LEU A 491 -2.28 -16.60 -2.61
N LYS A 492 -2.82 -17.72 -2.11
CA LYS A 492 -3.63 -18.70 -2.87
C LYS A 492 -4.65 -18.05 -3.81
N PHE A 493 -5.59 -17.27 -3.29
CA PHE A 493 -6.65 -16.65 -4.10
C PHE A 493 -6.14 -15.56 -5.05
N GLN A 494 -5.08 -14.84 -4.68
CA GLN A 494 -4.41 -13.86 -5.54
C GLN A 494 -3.70 -14.55 -6.72
N MET A 495 -3.11 -15.73 -6.49
CA MET A 495 -2.47 -16.57 -7.50
C MET A 495 -3.49 -17.22 -8.43
N GLU A 496 -4.64 -17.65 -7.91
CA GLU A 496 -5.78 -18.09 -8.72
C GLU A 496 -6.29 -16.97 -9.64
N ALA A 497 -6.48 -15.75 -9.10
CA ALA A 497 -6.89 -14.59 -9.88
C ALA A 497 -5.87 -14.20 -10.95
N PHE A 498 -4.56 -14.35 -10.66
CA PHE A 498 -3.49 -14.18 -11.64
C PHE A 498 -3.62 -15.20 -12.77
N TYR A 499 -3.71 -16.49 -12.48
CA TYR A 499 -3.88 -17.52 -13.52
C TYR A 499 -5.17 -17.34 -14.31
N LYS A 500 -6.28 -16.94 -13.67
CA LYS A 500 -7.55 -16.63 -14.34
C LYS A 500 -7.39 -15.50 -15.37
N LYS A 501 -6.60 -14.46 -15.05
CA LYS A 501 -6.25 -13.39 -16.00
C LYS A 501 -5.27 -13.84 -17.09
N ILE A 502 -4.27 -14.66 -16.79
CA ILE A 502 -3.35 -15.24 -17.79
C ILE A 502 -4.12 -16.14 -18.78
N ILE A 503 -5.05 -16.96 -18.29
CA ILE A 503 -5.98 -17.78 -19.11
C ILE A 503 -6.82 -16.88 -20.03
N GLU A 504 -7.41 -15.81 -19.50
CA GLU A 504 -8.21 -14.84 -20.25
C GLU A 504 -7.41 -14.19 -21.40
N ILE A 505 -6.20 -13.71 -21.11
CA ILE A 505 -5.28 -13.09 -22.09
C ILE A 505 -4.87 -14.09 -23.18
N ILE A 506 -4.51 -15.33 -22.80
CA ILE A 506 -4.06 -16.37 -23.74
C ILE A 506 -5.22 -16.92 -24.59
N SER A 507 -6.46 -16.83 -24.10
CA SER A 507 -7.69 -17.28 -24.79
C SER A 507 -8.27 -16.27 -25.77
N ALA A 508 -7.78 -15.03 -25.79
CA ALA A 508 -8.30 -13.97 -26.67
C ALA A 508 -8.01 -14.25 -28.16
N ASP A 509 -8.96 -13.93 -29.05
CA ASP A 509 -8.77 -14.11 -30.51
C ASP A 509 -7.76 -13.11 -31.09
N THR A 510 -6.51 -13.55 -31.24
CA THR A 510 -5.42 -12.75 -31.82
C THR A 510 -5.36 -12.80 -33.36
N THR A 511 -6.31 -13.45 -34.04
CA THR A 511 -6.32 -13.62 -35.51
C THR A 511 -6.27 -12.28 -36.26
N LYS A 512 -6.87 -11.23 -35.69
CA LYS A 512 -6.85 -9.85 -36.22
C LYS A 512 -6.07 -8.86 -35.33
N ALA A 513 -5.33 -9.35 -34.34
CA ALA A 513 -4.62 -8.50 -33.39
C ALA A 513 -3.49 -7.69 -34.03
N ILE A 514 -3.33 -6.47 -33.52
CA ILE A 514 -2.17 -5.60 -33.73
C ILE A 514 -0.94 -6.23 -33.04
N TYR A 515 0.27 -5.77 -33.39
CA TYR A 515 1.52 -6.36 -32.91
C TYR A 515 1.62 -6.41 -31.38
N GLU A 516 1.21 -5.33 -30.70
CA GLU A 516 1.31 -5.15 -29.26
C GLU A 516 0.54 -6.23 -28.48
N LEU A 517 -0.68 -6.57 -28.93
CA LEU A 517 -1.49 -7.62 -28.33
C LEU A 517 -0.94 -9.03 -28.59
N LYS A 518 -0.17 -9.23 -29.67
CA LYS A 518 0.53 -10.50 -29.94
C LYS A 518 1.78 -10.63 -29.07
N GLU A 519 2.48 -9.54 -28.79
CA GLU A 519 3.60 -9.52 -27.85
C GLU A 519 3.13 -9.78 -26.41
N ILE A 520 2.00 -9.19 -25.99
CA ILE A 520 1.36 -9.48 -24.70
C ILE A 520 0.95 -10.96 -24.60
N HIS A 521 0.35 -11.54 -25.64
CA HIS A 521 0.03 -12.97 -25.70
C HIS A 521 1.26 -13.88 -25.60
N HIS A 522 2.36 -13.49 -26.25
CA HIS A 522 3.65 -14.19 -26.19
C HIS A 522 4.24 -14.16 -24.77
N LEU A 523 4.34 -12.98 -24.15
CA LEU A 523 4.86 -12.79 -22.80
C LEU A 523 4.02 -13.51 -21.73
N ALA A 524 2.69 -13.56 -21.89
CA ALA A 524 1.80 -14.32 -21.00
C ALA A 524 2.08 -15.83 -21.07
N LEU A 525 2.33 -16.37 -22.26
CA LEU A 525 2.73 -17.78 -22.46
C LEU A 525 4.15 -18.07 -21.97
N GLU A 526 5.09 -17.15 -22.13
CA GLU A 526 6.46 -17.28 -21.62
C GLU A 526 6.48 -17.29 -20.09
N SER A 527 5.79 -16.33 -19.45
CA SER A 527 5.63 -16.29 -17.98
C SER A 527 4.96 -17.56 -17.44
N LEU A 528 3.94 -18.07 -18.14
CA LEU A 528 3.30 -19.34 -17.79
C LEU A 528 4.27 -20.55 -17.89
N SER A 529 5.07 -20.61 -18.96
CA SER A 529 6.14 -21.62 -19.11
C SER A 529 7.18 -21.51 -17.99
N GLN A 530 7.57 -20.28 -17.62
CA GLN A 530 8.50 -20.01 -16.52
C GLN A 530 7.94 -20.47 -15.16
N MET A 531 6.66 -20.23 -14.88
CA MET A 531 6.01 -20.71 -13.66
C MET A 531 6.04 -22.24 -13.57
N PHE A 532 5.77 -22.97 -14.66
CA PHE A 532 5.82 -24.44 -14.66
C PHE A 532 7.23 -25.04 -14.48
N ARG A 533 8.30 -24.22 -14.53
CA ARG A 533 9.67 -24.64 -14.19
C ARG A 533 9.94 -24.62 -12.67
N ILE A 534 9.02 -24.08 -11.86
CA ILE A 534 9.10 -24.14 -10.39
C ILE A 534 8.86 -25.60 -9.94
N PRO A 535 9.84 -26.27 -9.30
CA PRO A 535 9.68 -27.67 -8.92
C PRO A 535 8.51 -27.89 -7.95
N GLY A 536 7.71 -28.93 -8.21
CA GLY A 536 6.52 -29.25 -7.43
C GLY A 536 5.25 -28.50 -7.86
N LEU A 537 5.34 -27.36 -8.57
CA LEU A 537 4.20 -26.48 -8.80
C LEU A 537 3.04 -27.15 -9.56
N CYS A 538 3.30 -28.04 -10.53
CA CYS A 538 2.22 -28.78 -11.21
C CYS A 538 1.35 -29.59 -10.24
N ALA A 539 1.95 -30.19 -9.20
CA ALA A 539 1.25 -30.94 -8.17
C ALA A 539 0.56 -30.00 -7.16
N GLU A 540 1.23 -28.91 -6.76
CA GLU A 540 0.63 -27.87 -5.91
C GLU A 540 -0.62 -27.23 -6.57
N LEU A 541 -0.59 -26.98 -7.88
CA LEU A 541 -1.74 -26.43 -8.61
C LEU A 541 -2.91 -27.41 -8.67
N TYR A 542 -2.63 -28.69 -8.92
CA TYR A 542 -3.68 -29.72 -8.95
C TYR A 542 -4.27 -29.97 -7.55
N LEU A 543 -3.45 -30.04 -6.51
CA LEU A 543 -3.91 -30.30 -5.15
C LEU A 543 -4.63 -29.08 -4.54
N ASN A 544 -4.08 -27.88 -4.68
CA ASN A 544 -4.56 -26.71 -3.94
C ASN A 544 -5.71 -25.97 -4.62
N TYR A 545 -5.99 -26.25 -5.90
CA TYR A 545 -7.04 -25.58 -6.68
C TYR A 545 -7.95 -26.58 -7.41
N ASP A 546 -7.41 -27.51 -8.20
CA ASP A 546 -8.25 -28.49 -8.91
C ASP A 546 -8.96 -29.46 -7.95
N CYS A 547 -8.32 -29.81 -6.84
CA CYS A 547 -8.85 -30.61 -5.73
C CYS A 547 -9.31 -29.78 -4.52
N ASP A 548 -9.48 -28.46 -4.68
CA ASP A 548 -10.27 -27.64 -3.76
C ASP A 548 -11.69 -27.50 -4.33
N ILE A 549 -12.72 -27.59 -3.49
CA ILE A 549 -14.12 -27.59 -3.94
C ILE A 549 -14.55 -26.23 -4.56
N TYR A 550 -14.02 -25.12 -4.05
CA TYR A 550 -14.47 -23.76 -4.36
C TYR A 550 -13.48 -22.96 -5.22
N CYS A 551 -12.25 -23.43 -5.42
CA CYS A 551 -11.32 -22.86 -6.40
C CYS A 551 -11.58 -23.34 -7.85
N MET A 552 -11.16 -22.54 -8.82
CA MET A 552 -11.07 -22.94 -10.24
C MET A 552 -10.15 -24.16 -10.43
N ASN A 553 -10.43 -25.01 -11.44
CA ASN A 553 -9.49 -26.06 -11.88
C ASN A 553 -8.33 -25.44 -12.68
N VAL A 554 -7.43 -24.74 -12.00
CA VAL A 554 -6.30 -23.99 -12.58
C VAL A 554 -5.43 -24.88 -13.48
N PHE A 555 -5.01 -26.06 -13.02
CA PHE A 555 -4.12 -26.95 -13.77
C PHE A 555 -4.83 -27.56 -14.99
N GLU A 556 -6.06 -28.05 -14.81
CA GLU A 556 -6.89 -28.63 -15.86
C GLU A 556 -7.23 -27.61 -16.97
N GLU A 557 -7.61 -26.37 -16.63
CA GLU A 557 -7.94 -25.35 -17.63
C GLU A 557 -6.70 -24.83 -18.37
N ILE A 558 -5.56 -24.67 -17.70
CA ILE A 558 -4.31 -24.30 -18.37
C ILE A 558 -3.87 -25.39 -19.34
N THR A 559 -3.86 -26.66 -18.93
CA THR A 559 -3.44 -27.76 -19.82
C THR A 559 -4.41 -27.95 -20.99
N LYS A 560 -5.73 -27.80 -20.78
CA LYS A 560 -6.74 -27.70 -21.86
C LYS A 560 -6.41 -26.55 -22.82
N LEU A 561 -6.15 -25.34 -22.32
CA LEU A 561 -5.87 -24.15 -23.13
C LEU A 561 -4.61 -24.33 -24.00
N LEU A 562 -3.51 -24.77 -23.39
CA LEU A 562 -2.27 -25.03 -24.11
C LEU A 562 -2.46 -26.11 -25.19
N SER A 563 -3.15 -27.22 -24.88
CA SER A 563 -3.38 -28.30 -25.86
C SER A 563 -4.26 -27.88 -27.04
N LYS A 564 -5.24 -27.01 -26.83
CA LYS A 564 -6.05 -26.39 -27.90
C LYS A 564 -5.18 -25.49 -28.78
N ASN A 565 -4.30 -24.70 -28.17
CA ASN A 565 -3.43 -23.75 -28.89
C ASN A 565 -2.31 -24.43 -29.69
N VAL A 566 -1.81 -25.60 -29.30
CA VAL A 566 -0.78 -26.34 -30.08
C VAL A 566 -1.23 -26.66 -31.50
N VAL A 567 -2.52 -26.97 -31.73
CA VAL A 567 -3.02 -27.38 -33.06
C VAL A 567 -4.08 -26.41 -33.58
N SER A 568 -3.63 -25.32 -34.19
CA SER A 568 -4.54 -24.31 -34.78
C SER A 568 -5.40 -24.92 -35.90
N SER A 569 -6.71 -25.02 -35.65
CA SER A 569 -7.66 -25.79 -36.46
C SER A 569 -7.88 -25.26 -37.89
N THR A 570 -7.37 -24.06 -38.19
CA THR A 570 -7.57 -23.37 -39.48
C THR A 570 -6.34 -23.38 -40.38
N ALA A 571 -5.16 -23.78 -39.89
CA ALA A 571 -3.89 -23.50 -40.58
C ALA A 571 -2.82 -24.60 -40.57
N TYR A 572 -2.96 -25.68 -39.76
CA TYR A 572 -1.88 -26.66 -39.51
C TYR A 572 -0.57 -26.06 -38.93
N ASN A 573 -0.59 -24.80 -38.49
CA ASN A 573 0.53 -24.17 -37.82
C ASN A 573 0.57 -24.61 -36.35
N ILE A 574 1.72 -25.12 -35.90
CA ILE A 574 1.95 -25.51 -34.51
C ILE A 574 2.32 -24.26 -33.71
N HIS A 575 1.61 -23.98 -32.61
CA HIS A 575 1.99 -22.87 -31.72
C HIS A 575 3.14 -23.27 -30.81
N SER A 576 4.38 -23.04 -31.27
CA SER A 576 5.61 -23.56 -30.67
C SER A 576 5.76 -23.28 -29.17
N LEU A 577 5.36 -22.10 -28.70
CA LEU A 577 5.49 -21.73 -27.29
C LEU A 577 4.45 -22.43 -26.40
N SER A 578 3.26 -22.74 -26.93
CA SER A 578 2.27 -23.57 -26.21
C SER A 578 2.68 -25.05 -26.18
N LEU A 579 3.45 -25.50 -27.18
CA LEU A 579 4.06 -26.83 -27.17
C LEU A 579 5.21 -26.89 -26.15
N GLU A 580 6.07 -25.87 -26.10
CA GLU A 580 7.15 -25.78 -25.10
C GLU A 580 6.58 -25.74 -23.66
N ALA A 581 5.51 -24.98 -23.41
CA ALA A 581 4.85 -24.96 -22.12
C ALA A 581 4.28 -26.34 -21.71
N LEU A 582 3.70 -27.10 -22.66
CA LEU A 582 3.24 -28.48 -22.38
C LEU A 582 4.40 -29.45 -22.15
N MET A 583 5.48 -29.35 -22.93
CA MET A 583 6.69 -30.15 -22.68
C MET A 583 7.26 -29.85 -21.29
N THR A 584 7.31 -28.56 -20.90
CA THR A 584 7.72 -28.12 -19.56
C THR A 584 6.85 -28.73 -18.46
N VAL A 585 5.51 -28.79 -18.65
CA VAL A 585 4.60 -29.46 -17.70
C VAL A 585 4.89 -30.96 -17.59
N VAL A 586 5.12 -31.65 -18.72
CA VAL A 586 5.46 -33.08 -18.74
C VAL A 586 6.81 -33.35 -18.05
N GLU A 587 7.83 -32.54 -18.33
CA GLU A 587 9.16 -32.62 -17.70
C GLU A 587 9.08 -32.36 -16.20
N ALA A 588 8.29 -31.37 -15.75
CA ALA A 588 8.06 -31.09 -14.34
C ALA A 588 7.39 -32.26 -13.59
N VAL A 589 6.40 -32.91 -14.23
CA VAL A 589 5.73 -34.11 -13.68
C VAL A 589 6.68 -35.32 -13.66
N GLU A 590 7.52 -35.51 -14.69
CA GLU A 590 8.54 -36.57 -14.70
C GLU A 590 9.56 -36.37 -13.57
N MET A 591 10.07 -35.15 -13.39
CA MET A 591 11.01 -34.84 -12.30
C MET A 591 10.41 -35.13 -10.92
N GLY A 592 9.17 -34.71 -10.65
CA GLY A 592 8.49 -35.03 -9.39
C GLY A 592 8.29 -36.53 -9.17
N CYS A 593 7.85 -37.24 -10.22
CA CYS A 593 7.70 -38.71 -10.19
C CYS A 593 9.03 -39.44 -9.92
N ASN A 594 10.16 -38.91 -10.38
CA ASN A 594 11.47 -39.52 -10.16
C ASN A 594 12.04 -39.21 -8.77
N GLN A 595 11.89 -37.98 -8.26
CA GLN A 595 12.26 -37.65 -6.87
C GLN A 595 11.49 -38.51 -5.84
N SER A 596 10.20 -38.79 -6.08
CA SER A 596 9.41 -39.69 -5.22
C SER A 596 9.95 -41.14 -5.18
N LYS A 597 10.59 -41.61 -6.27
CA LYS A 597 11.22 -42.94 -6.32
C LYS A 597 12.54 -42.95 -5.56
N GLU A 598 13.36 -41.91 -5.70
CA GLU A 598 14.63 -41.79 -4.96
C GLU A 598 14.38 -41.76 -3.44
N ILE A 599 13.41 -40.95 -2.98
CA ILE A 599 13.04 -40.87 -1.56
C ILE A 599 12.56 -42.23 -1.02
N LYS A 600 11.78 -43.00 -1.80
CA LYS A 600 11.35 -44.34 -1.41
C LYS A 600 12.51 -45.35 -1.40
N GLN A 601 13.47 -45.22 -2.31
CA GLN A 601 14.64 -46.10 -2.36
C GLN A 601 15.64 -45.85 -1.21
N GLU A 602 15.81 -44.62 -0.73
CA GLU A 602 16.63 -44.35 0.45
C GLU A 602 16.03 -44.96 1.74
N ILE A 603 14.71 -45.13 1.81
CA ILE A 603 14.00 -45.79 2.92
C ILE A 603 14.12 -47.33 2.83
N GLU A 604 14.30 -47.90 1.63
CA GLU A 604 14.31 -49.34 1.36
C GLU A 604 15.73 -49.98 1.32
N ILE A 605 16.76 -49.36 1.89
CA ILE A 605 18.10 -49.98 2.04
C ILE A 605 18.15 -50.85 3.30
N PRO A 606 18.24 -52.19 3.22
CA PRO A 606 18.28 -53.06 4.39
C PRO A 606 19.68 -53.09 5.02
N ASN A 607 19.87 -52.37 6.12
CA ASN A 607 21.00 -52.59 7.02
C ASN A 607 20.84 -53.93 7.76
N GLY A 608 21.32 -55.01 7.13
CA GLY A 608 21.49 -56.28 7.82
C GLY A 608 22.77 -56.27 8.65
N GLU A 609 22.65 -56.49 9.96
CA GLU A 609 23.00 -57.79 10.57
C GLU A 609 22.52 -57.87 12.03
N GLU A 610 22.63 -59.04 12.64
CA GLU A 610 22.08 -59.31 13.98
C GLU A 610 23.05 -58.89 15.11
N GLU A 611 22.54 -58.20 16.13
CA GLU A 611 22.72 -58.70 17.50
C GLU A 611 21.35 -58.92 18.14
N LYS A 612 21.23 -59.98 18.95
CA LYS A 612 19.94 -60.50 19.42
C LYS A 612 19.71 -60.17 20.89
N GLU A 613 18.52 -59.66 21.21
CA GLU A 613 17.88 -60.03 22.47
C GLU A 613 16.36 -60.29 22.32
N LYS A 614 15.91 -61.33 23.04
CA LYS A 614 14.52 -61.78 23.25
C LYS A 614 14.28 -61.70 24.77
N ASP A 615 13.08 -61.67 25.33
CA ASP A 615 11.70 -61.84 24.85
C ASP A 615 10.78 -60.94 25.72
N GLY A 616 9.51 -60.72 25.37
CA GLY A 616 8.66 -59.71 26.06
C GLY A 616 7.18 -60.07 26.26
N ARG A 617 6.45 -60.30 25.16
CA ARG A 617 4.98 -60.52 25.07
C ARG A 617 4.11 -59.26 25.36
N GLY A 618 2.94 -59.10 24.74
CA GLY A 618 2.32 -59.88 23.67
C GLY A 618 0.81 -59.61 23.50
N GLY A 619 0.23 -59.99 22.35
CA GLY A 619 -1.18 -59.78 21.99
C GLY A 619 -1.35 -58.99 20.68
N HIS A 620 -1.04 -59.57 19.51
CA HIS A 620 -1.91 -60.48 18.73
C HIS A 620 -3.18 -59.81 18.18
N VAL A 621 -3.11 -59.32 16.94
CA VAL A 621 -4.26 -58.90 16.13
C VAL A 621 -5.09 -60.11 15.70
N SER A 622 -6.41 -59.99 15.67
CA SER A 622 -7.28 -60.88 14.89
C SER A 622 -8.35 -60.06 14.18
N LEU A 623 -8.46 -60.24 12.86
CA LEU A 623 -9.51 -59.66 12.03
C LEU A 623 -10.69 -60.65 11.98
N GLU A 624 -11.92 -60.16 12.12
CA GLU A 624 -13.11 -60.82 11.59
C GLU A 624 -13.96 -59.81 10.82
N LEU A 625 -14.44 -60.19 9.63
CA LEU A 625 -15.41 -59.43 8.85
C LEU A 625 -16.82 -59.73 9.38
N GLY A 626 -17.65 -58.70 9.57
CA GLY A 626 -19.08 -58.90 9.78
C GLY A 626 -19.82 -57.68 10.34
N GLY A 627 -20.50 -56.94 9.46
CA GLY A 627 -21.39 -55.83 9.83
C GLY A 627 -21.68 -54.95 8.62
N LEU A 628 -22.96 -54.74 8.33
CA LEU A 628 -23.42 -53.56 7.60
C LEU A 628 -23.70 -52.45 8.62
N ASP A 629 -24.07 -51.27 8.11
CA ASP A 629 -24.73 -50.20 8.85
C ASP A 629 -23.87 -49.47 9.91
N ASP A 630 -23.10 -48.48 9.45
CA ASP A 630 -23.40 -47.09 9.83
C ASP A 630 -22.76 -46.08 8.85
N VAL A 631 -23.46 -44.97 8.58
CA VAL A 631 -22.98 -43.87 7.71
C VAL A 631 -22.84 -42.61 8.54
N SER A 632 -21.66 -42.42 9.14
CA SER A 632 -21.36 -41.23 9.94
C SER A 632 -19.85 -40.91 9.99
N VAL A 633 -19.26 -40.57 8.83
CA VAL A 633 -17.92 -39.98 8.74
C VAL A 633 -17.99 -38.68 7.93
N VAL A 634 -18.86 -37.77 8.38
CA VAL A 634 -19.01 -36.41 7.81
C VAL A 634 -19.14 -35.38 8.94
N SER A 635 -18.19 -35.40 9.87
CA SER A 635 -17.89 -34.26 10.73
C SER A 635 -16.39 -34.07 10.81
N ASP A 636 -15.99 -32.82 10.60
CA ASP A 636 -14.69 -32.20 10.85
C ASP A 636 -13.83 -31.96 9.58
N HIS A 637 -13.67 -30.67 9.26
CA HIS A 637 -12.66 -30.06 8.36
C HIS A 637 -12.76 -30.32 6.84
N VAL A 638 -13.85 -29.92 6.19
CA VAL A 638 -13.93 -29.78 4.70
C VAL A 638 -13.43 -28.41 4.18
N THR A 639 -12.47 -27.82 4.88
CA THR A 639 -11.41 -27.00 4.28
C THR A 639 -10.06 -27.57 4.69
N HIS A 640 -9.80 -28.81 4.27
CA HIS A 640 -8.43 -29.34 4.24
C HIS A 640 -7.60 -28.41 3.33
N ASP A 641 -6.77 -27.57 3.94
CA ASP A 641 -5.83 -26.73 3.20
C ASP A 641 -4.72 -27.62 2.66
N ILE A 642 -4.93 -28.15 1.44
CA ILE A 642 -4.06 -29.17 0.86
C ILE A 642 -2.61 -28.63 0.62
N SER A 643 -2.41 -27.31 0.74
CA SER A 643 -1.07 -26.69 0.74
C SER A 643 -0.19 -27.16 1.89
N GLN A 644 -0.76 -27.73 2.95
CA GLN A 644 -0.02 -28.34 4.06
C GLN A 644 0.70 -29.65 3.69
N TYR A 645 0.44 -30.26 2.53
CA TYR A 645 0.91 -31.62 2.25
C TYR A 645 2.17 -31.73 1.37
N PHE A 646 2.37 -30.91 0.32
CA PHE A 646 3.48 -31.15 -0.62
C PHE A 646 4.45 -29.99 -0.91
N THR A 647 5.74 -30.32 -0.90
CA THR A 647 6.87 -29.51 -1.38
C THR A 647 8.10 -30.40 -1.64
N CYS A 648 8.60 -30.48 -2.87
CA CYS A 648 9.94 -30.97 -3.25
C CYS A 648 10.16 -30.69 -4.76
N GLY A 649 11.31 -30.31 -5.31
CA GLY A 649 12.65 -29.94 -4.82
C GLY A 649 13.54 -29.64 -6.06
N ARG A 650 14.62 -28.85 -6.06
CA ARG A 650 15.51 -28.40 -4.96
C ARG A 650 15.95 -26.92 -5.12
N THR A 651 15.57 -26.09 -4.14
CA THR A 651 16.44 -25.17 -3.36
C THR A 651 15.54 -24.62 -2.26
N GLY A 652 15.84 -24.92 -1.00
CA GLY A 652 14.83 -24.93 0.06
C GLY A 652 14.30 -23.56 0.48
N ARG A 653 12.96 -23.43 0.54
CA ARG A 653 12.23 -22.34 1.22
C ARG A 653 11.12 -22.91 2.09
N HIS A 654 10.25 -23.73 1.51
CA HIS A 654 9.21 -24.48 2.24
C HIS A 654 9.69 -25.93 2.53
N LYS A 655 9.07 -26.58 3.53
CA LYS A 655 9.40 -27.96 3.93
C LYS A 655 8.43 -28.95 3.31
N PRO A 656 8.87 -30.17 2.93
CA PRO A 656 7.95 -31.26 2.62
C PRO A 656 7.09 -31.59 3.84
N SER A 657 5.82 -31.94 3.60
CA SER A 657 5.02 -32.73 4.53
C SER A 657 4.93 -34.17 4.00
N THR A 658 4.42 -35.07 4.85
CA THR A 658 4.65 -36.52 4.73
C THR A 658 3.40 -37.33 4.43
N ASP A 659 2.24 -36.67 4.33
CA ASP A 659 0.93 -37.31 4.28
C ASP A 659 0.28 -36.98 2.92
N LEU A 660 0.15 -37.98 2.03
CA LEU A 660 -0.48 -37.80 0.72
C LEU A 660 -1.95 -38.18 0.82
N PRO A 661 -2.89 -37.33 0.34
CA PRO A 661 -4.20 -37.81 -0.09
C PRO A 661 -4.04 -38.95 -1.10
N THR A 662 -4.79 -40.03 -0.89
CA THR A 662 -4.78 -41.20 -1.77
C THR A 662 -5.52 -40.92 -3.07
N GLU A 663 -5.25 -41.73 -4.10
CA GLU A 663 -5.93 -41.66 -5.40
C GLU A 663 -7.47 -41.70 -5.26
N ALA A 664 -7.98 -42.53 -4.36
CA ALA A 664 -9.41 -42.64 -4.08
C ALA A 664 -10.01 -41.40 -3.37
N GLU A 665 -9.25 -40.74 -2.49
CA GLU A 665 -9.68 -39.51 -1.85
C GLU A 665 -9.70 -38.34 -2.85
N LEU A 666 -8.69 -38.24 -3.72
CA LEU A 666 -8.64 -37.24 -4.79
C LEU A 666 -9.78 -37.44 -5.82
N ASP A 667 -10.08 -38.68 -6.21
CA ASP A 667 -11.23 -39.01 -7.06
C ASP A 667 -12.56 -38.65 -6.37
N ASN A 668 -12.71 -38.94 -5.08
CA ASN A 668 -13.90 -38.55 -4.31
C ASN A 668 -14.06 -37.02 -4.27
N ILE A 669 -12.96 -36.28 -4.05
CA ILE A 669 -12.95 -34.80 -4.03
C ILE A 669 -13.29 -34.21 -5.41
N LYS A 670 -12.71 -34.71 -6.51
CA LYS A 670 -13.04 -34.24 -7.87
C LYS A 670 -14.49 -34.57 -8.25
N ASN A 671 -15.04 -35.70 -7.79
CA ASN A 671 -16.46 -36.02 -7.97
C ASN A 671 -17.37 -35.12 -7.12
N MET A 672 -17.03 -34.87 -5.85
CA MET A 672 -17.74 -33.97 -4.95
C MET A 672 -17.80 -32.56 -5.54
N LYS A 673 -16.65 -32.00 -5.94
CA LYS A 673 -16.54 -30.69 -6.61
C LYS A 673 -17.46 -30.58 -7.83
N LYS A 674 -17.43 -31.58 -8.71
CA LYS A 674 -18.29 -31.63 -9.91
C LYS A 674 -19.79 -31.56 -9.58
N TRP A 675 -20.24 -32.17 -8.49
CA TRP A 675 -21.64 -32.09 -8.04
C TRP A 675 -21.94 -30.76 -7.36
N VAL A 676 -21.03 -30.23 -6.55
CA VAL A 676 -21.13 -28.88 -5.96
C VAL A 676 -21.26 -27.81 -7.04
N THR A 677 -20.44 -27.82 -8.08
CA THR A 677 -20.55 -26.85 -9.20
C THR A 677 -21.92 -26.92 -9.88
N GLN A 678 -22.41 -28.12 -10.22
CA GLN A 678 -23.72 -28.27 -10.87
C GLN A 678 -24.90 -27.89 -9.94
N GLY A 679 -24.81 -28.21 -8.65
CA GLY A 679 -25.77 -27.78 -7.64
C GLY A 679 -25.79 -26.26 -7.45
N THR A 680 -24.62 -25.61 -7.54
CA THR A 680 -24.46 -24.15 -7.50
C THR A 680 -25.12 -23.50 -8.72
N GLU A 681 -24.87 -24.01 -9.93
CA GLU A 681 -25.55 -23.55 -11.16
C GLU A 681 -27.07 -23.70 -11.06
N MET A 682 -27.58 -24.79 -10.47
CA MET A 682 -29.02 -24.99 -10.28
C MET A 682 -29.60 -24.12 -9.15
N PHE A 683 -28.87 -23.90 -8.06
CA PHE A 683 -29.27 -23.01 -6.96
C PHE A 683 -29.44 -21.58 -7.45
N ASN A 684 -28.47 -21.08 -8.23
CA ASN A 684 -28.50 -19.74 -8.81
C ASN A 684 -29.67 -19.52 -9.79
N GLN A 685 -30.21 -20.60 -10.37
CA GLN A 685 -31.44 -20.57 -11.17
C GLN A 685 -32.72 -20.70 -10.32
N LYS A 686 -32.72 -21.61 -9.34
CA LYS A 686 -33.81 -21.84 -8.38
C LYS A 686 -33.23 -22.54 -7.12
N PRO A 687 -33.14 -21.86 -5.96
CA PRO A 687 -32.51 -22.38 -4.75
C PRO A 687 -32.96 -23.79 -4.35
N GLU A 688 -34.27 -24.04 -4.26
CA GLU A 688 -34.79 -25.37 -3.90
C GLU A 688 -34.26 -26.48 -4.81
N ARG A 689 -34.15 -26.23 -6.13
CA ARG A 689 -33.65 -27.24 -7.08
C ARG A 689 -32.16 -27.51 -6.90
N GLY A 690 -31.38 -26.51 -6.51
CA GLY A 690 -29.98 -26.69 -6.15
C GLY A 690 -29.83 -27.61 -4.94
N ILE A 691 -30.61 -27.37 -3.88
CA ILE A 691 -30.62 -28.20 -2.67
C ILE A 691 -31.11 -29.62 -2.97
N GLU A 692 -32.25 -29.77 -3.68
CA GLU A 692 -32.79 -31.06 -4.14
C GLU A 692 -31.72 -31.87 -4.90
N PHE A 693 -31.03 -31.25 -5.87
CA PHE A 693 -29.98 -31.90 -6.66
C PHE A 693 -28.74 -32.30 -5.83
N LEU A 694 -28.34 -31.48 -4.85
CA LEU A 694 -27.22 -31.78 -3.97
C LEU A 694 -27.55 -32.94 -3.02
N GLN A 695 -28.80 -33.05 -2.56
CA GLN A 695 -29.28 -34.22 -1.81
C GLN A 695 -29.32 -35.48 -2.68
N GLU A 696 -29.82 -35.41 -3.93
CA GLU A 696 -29.83 -36.55 -4.88
C GLU A 696 -28.44 -37.16 -5.11
N HIS A 697 -27.37 -36.36 -5.01
CA HIS A 697 -25.98 -36.78 -5.23
C HIS A 697 -25.19 -37.05 -3.94
N GLY A 698 -25.84 -36.99 -2.77
CA GLY A 698 -25.19 -37.24 -1.47
C GLY A 698 -24.20 -36.16 -1.03
N VAL A 699 -24.34 -34.93 -1.54
CA VAL A 699 -23.54 -33.75 -1.15
C VAL A 699 -24.13 -33.06 0.09
N LEU A 700 -25.45 -33.18 0.28
CA LEU A 700 -26.18 -32.76 1.47
C LEU A 700 -26.98 -33.94 2.03
N ALA A 701 -27.13 -34.01 3.34
CA ALA A 701 -27.85 -35.05 4.07
C ALA A 701 -29.33 -35.15 3.64
N THR A 702 -29.88 -36.35 3.77
CA THR A 702 -31.31 -36.64 3.57
C THR A 702 -31.81 -37.45 4.76
N PRO A 703 -32.64 -36.89 5.67
CA PRO A 703 -33.24 -35.55 5.64
C PRO A 703 -32.23 -34.40 5.73
N LEU A 704 -32.65 -33.22 5.28
CA LEU A 704 -31.80 -32.03 5.16
C LEU A 704 -31.37 -31.48 6.53
N ASP A 705 -30.06 -31.33 6.75
CA ASP A 705 -29.53 -30.61 7.91
C ASP A 705 -29.43 -29.09 7.63
N PRO A 706 -30.07 -28.22 8.44
CA PRO A 706 -29.88 -26.78 8.36
C PRO A 706 -28.42 -26.30 8.53
N HIS A 707 -27.56 -27.04 9.24
CA HIS A 707 -26.16 -26.63 9.43
C HIS A 707 -25.29 -26.89 8.20
N GLU A 708 -25.35 -28.07 7.58
CA GLU A 708 -24.73 -28.32 6.27
C GLU A 708 -25.15 -27.27 5.22
N VAL A 709 -26.45 -26.95 5.14
CA VAL A 709 -26.97 -25.93 4.22
C VAL A 709 -26.42 -24.54 4.56
N ALA A 710 -26.37 -24.17 5.84
CA ALA A 710 -25.78 -22.91 6.28
C ALA A 710 -24.30 -22.78 5.88
N MET A 711 -23.51 -23.86 6.03
CA MET A 711 -22.11 -23.90 5.63
C MET A 711 -21.96 -23.79 4.10
N PHE A 712 -22.73 -24.56 3.32
CA PHE A 712 -22.75 -24.45 1.86
C PHE A 712 -23.08 -23.03 1.37
N LEU A 713 -24.05 -22.35 2.00
CA LEU A 713 -24.43 -20.97 1.66
C LEU A 713 -23.38 -19.93 2.07
N ARG A 714 -22.53 -20.22 3.06
CA ARG A 714 -21.51 -19.30 3.57
C ARG A 714 -20.18 -19.43 2.82
N GLU A 715 -19.76 -20.65 2.51
CA GLU A 715 -18.40 -20.95 2.03
C GLU A 715 -18.27 -20.96 0.51
N ASN A 716 -19.38 -21.13 -0.22
CA ASN A 716 -19.38 -21.20 -1.67
C ASN A 716 -19.40 -19.80 -2.33
N PRO A 717 -18.31 -19.34 -2.98
CA PRO A 717 -18.20 -17.98 -3.50
C PRO A 717 -18.97 -17.75 -4.80
N ASP A 718 -19.34 -18.82 -5.52
CA ASP A 718 -20.02 -18.77 -6.83
C ASP A 718 -21.56 -18.71 -6.70
N LEU A 719 -22.11 -18.69 -5.48
CA LEU A 719 -23.53 -18.47 -5.23
C LEU A 719 -23.95 -17.02 -5.47
N ASP A 720 -25.08 -16.79 -6.15
CA ASP A 720 -25.67 -15.46 -6.25
C ASP A 720 -26.19 -15.02 -4.87
N LYS A 721 -25.54 -14.01 -4.32
CA LYS A 721 -25.85 -13.39 -3.03
C LYS A 721 -27.32 -12.95 -2.91
N LYS A 722 -28.01 -12.62 -4.01
CA LYS A 722 -29.45 -12.36 -4.04
C LYS A 722 -30.26 -13.65 -3.77
N MET A 723 -29.88 -14.75 -4.40
CA MET A 723 -30.57 -16.03 -4.28
C MET A 723 -30.35 -16.67 -2.91
N ILE A 724 -29.16 -16.47 -2.29
CA ILE A 724 -28.94 -16.79 -0.86
C ILE A 724 -29.95 -16.02 0.01
N GLY A 725 -30.02 -14.69 -0.14
CA GLY A 725 -30.92 -13.83 0.64
C GLY A 725 -32.40 -14.17 0.51
N GLU A 726 -32.85 -14.54 -0.70
CA GLU A 726 -34.21 -15.01 -0.94
C GLU A 726 -34.48 -16.40 -0.33
N PHE A 727 -33.49 -17.30 -0.36
CA PHE A 727 -33.62 -18.65 0.18
C PHE A 727 -33.66 -18.69 1.71
N ILE A 728 -32.76 -18.00 2.42
CA ILE A 728 -32.73 -18.00 3.89
C ILE A 728 -33.98 -17.35 4.51
N CYS A 729 -34.69 -16.50 3.79
CA CYS A 729 -35.89 -15.82 4.26
C CYS A 729 -37.21 -16.61 4.06
N LYS A 730 -37.16 -17.71 3.30
CA LYS A 730 -38.34 -18.46 2.83
C LYS A 730 -38.97 -19.32 3.94
N ARG A 731 -40.29 -19.57 3.88
CA ARG A 731 -40.98 -20.39 4.91
C ARG A 731 -40.50 -21.84 4.95
N SER A 732 -40.20 -22.44 3.79
CA SER A 732 -39.71 -23.82 3.69
C SER A 732 -38.32 -24.03 4.32
N SER A 733 -37.52 -22.98 4.49
CA SER A 733 -36.20 -23.01 5.14
C SER A 733 -36.27 -22.54 6.62
N ARG A 734 -37.47 -22.19 7.12
CA ARG A 734 -37.71 -21.73 8.50
C ARG A 734 -38.14 -22.83 9.47
N GLY A 735 -38.44 -24.05 9.01
CA GLY A 735 -38.85 -25.16 9.88
C GLY A 735 -40.24 -24.98 10.51
N GLU A 736 -41.11 -24.18 9.89
CA GLU A 736 -42.43 -23.82 10.44
C GLU A 736 -43.52 -24.89 10.26
N ASP A 737 -43.19 -26.00 9.59
CA ASP A 737 -44.06 -27.17 9.46
C ASP A 737 -43.95 -28.05 10.73
N GLU A 738 -44.83 -27.71 11.68
CA GLU A 738 -45.28 -28.44 12.89
C GLU A 738 -44.43 -28.48 14.18
N ASP A 739 -43.09 -28.60 14.18
CA ASP A 739 -42.35 -28.93 15.45
C ASP A 739 -41.21 -27.97 15.89
N GLY A 740 -41.10 -26.77 15.30
CA GLY A 740 -40.24 -25.69 15.83
C GLY A 740 -38.73 -25.97 15.85
N GLY A 741 -38.25 -26.82 14.94
CA GLY A 741 -36.86 -27.24 14.83
C GLY A 741 -35.89 -26.14 14.36
N PRO A 742 -34.58 -26.46 14.22
CA PRO A 742 -33.59 -25.51 13.74
C PRO A 742 -33.94 -25.01 12.33
N SER A 743 -33.81 -23.70 12.12
CA SER A 743 -34.02 -23.06 10.81
C SER A 743 -32.70 -22.82 10.10
N VAL A 744 -32.72 -22.82 8.76
CA VAL A 744 -31.52 -22.52 7.95
C VAL A 744 -31.02 -21.10 8.25
N LEU A 745 -31.92 -20.13 8.46
CA LEU A 745 -31.53 -18.76 8.85
C LEU A 745 -30.84 -18.71 10.22
N GLY A 746 -31.32 -19.50 11.19
CA GLY A 746 -30.69 -19.62 12.51
C GLY A 746 -29.29 -20.22 12.38
N ALA A 747 -29.18 -21.42 11.80
CA ALA A 747 -27.90 -22.08 11.56
C ALA A 747 -26.92 -21.23 10.74
N PHE A 748 -27.42 -20.44 9.79
CA PHE A 748 -26.63 -19.50 9.00
C PHE A 748 -26.10 -18.35 9.88
N ALA A 749 -26.93 -17.69 10.69
CA ALA A 749 -26.47 -16.68 11.64
C ALA A 749 -25.51 -17.24 12.70
N ASP A 750 -25.78 -18.45 13.20
CA ASP A 750 -24.94 -19.15 14.18
C ASP A 750 -23.57 -19.57 13.62
N SER A 751 -23.46 -19.78 12.30
CA SER A 751 -22.22 -20.21 11.65
C SER A 751 -21.09 -19.15 11.70
N PHE A 752 -21.40 -17.89 11.95
CA PHE A 752 -20.41 -16.82 11.98
C PHE A 752 -19.75 -16.68 13.36
N ASP A 753 -18.43 -16.50 13.38
CA ASP A 753 -17.74 -16.01 14.57
C ASP A 753 -17.91 -14.49 14.69
N TYR A 754 -18.39 -14.06 15.85
CA TYR A 754 -18.58 -12.66 16.22
C TYR A 754 -17.76 -12.26 17.45
N ALA A 755 -16.94 -13.16 18.02
CA ALA A 755 -16.27 -12.94 19.29
C ALA A 755 -15.27 -11.77 19.21
N GLY A 756 -15.45 -10.77 20.07
CA GLY A 756 -14.61 -9.56 20.12
C GLY A 756 -14.81 -8.58 18.96
N LEU A 757 -15.71 -8.87 18.00
CA LEU A 757 -16.03 -7.95 16.92
C LEU A 757 -17.06 -6.92 17.37
N ARG A 758 -16.79 -5.63 17.11
CA ARG A 758 -17.84 -4.60 17.22
C ARG A 758 -18.99 -4.91 16.27
N ILE A 759 -20.18 -4.43 16.61
CA ILE A 759 -21.39 -4.68 15.83
C ILE A 759 -21.29 -4.23 14.36
N ASP A 760 -20.54 -3.15 14.06
CA ASP A 760 -20.29 -2.69 12.69
C ASP A 760 -19.34 -3.62 11.89
N GLN A 761 -18.47 -4.35 12.57
CA GLN A 761 -17.54 -5.31 11.95
C GLN A 761 -18.24 -6.65 11.73
N ALA A 762 -18.95 -7.15 12.74
CA ALA A 762 -19.77 -8.36 12.66
C ALA A 762 -20.89 -8.23 11.60
N LEU A 763 -21.53 -7.06 11.49
CA LEU A 763 -22.57 -6.81 10.50
C LEU A 763 -22.02 -6.77 9.07
N ARG A 764 -20.79 -6.28 8.86
CA ARG A 764 -20.10 -6.41 7.56
C ARG A 764 -19.84 -7.86 7.21
N LEU A 765 -19.24 -8.62 8.14
CA LEU A 765 -18.95 -10.04 7.95
C LEU A 765 -20.21 -10.84 7.56
N TYR A 766 -21.33 -10.55 8.23
CA TYR A 766 -22.62 -11.19 7.92
C TYR A 766 -23.17 -10.76 6.54
N LEU A 767 -23.29 -9.44 6.29
CA LEU A 767 -23.89 -8.90 5.06
C LEU A 767 -22.95 -8.93 3.83
N GLU A 768 -21.70 -9.35 3.98
CA GLU A 768 -20.81 -9.61 2.86
C GLU A 768 -21.18 -10.92 2.13
N THR A 769 -21.75 -11.90 2.83
CA THR A 769 -22.07 -13.21 2.26
C THR A 769 -23.33 -13.22 1.38
N PHE A 770 -24.37 -12.45 1.74
CA PHE A 770 -25.65 -12.40 1.01
C PHE A 770 -26.15 -10.97 0.79
N ARG A 771 -27.04 -10.78 -0.18
CA ARG A 771 -27.68 -9.49 -0.44
C ARG A 771 -28.96 -9.39 0.39
N LEU A 772 -29.00 -8.42 1.29
CA LEU A 772 -30.15 -8.13 2.14
C LEU A 772 -31.44 -7.94 1.30
N PRO A 773 -32.56 -8.58 1.67
CA PRO A 773 -33.86 -8.39 1.00
C PRO A 773 -34.35 -6.93 1.05
N GLY A 774 -35.19 -6.53 0.09
CA GLY A 774 -35.82 -5.20 0.08
C GLY A 774 -37.09 -5.09 0.94
N GLU A 775 -37.67 -6.22 1.36
CA GLU A 775 -38.91 -6.26 2.13
C GLU A 775 -38.63 -6.04 3.63
N ALA A 776 -39.21 -4.99 4.22
CA ALA A 776 -39.01 -4.64 5.63
C ALA A 776 -39.25 -5.80 6.63
N PRO A 777 -40.27 -6.68 6.47
CA PRO A 777 -40.44 -7.84 7.35
C PRO A 777 -39.31 -8.88 7.24
N LEU A 778 -38.66 -9.00 6.08
CA LEU A 778 -37.54 -9.91 5.88
C LEU A 778 -36.23 -9.31 6.42
N ILE A 779 -36.03 -8.00 6.25
CA ILE A 779 -34.93 -7.26 6.89
C ILE A 779 -35.02 -7.42 8.42
N PHE A 780 -36.21 -7.26 9.01
CA PHE A 780 -36.44 -7.46 10.43
C PHE A 780 -36.01 -8.86 10.88
N LEU A 781 -36.54 -9.91 10.25
CA LEU A 781 -36.25 -11.31 10.58
C LEU A 781 -34.75 -11.65 10.55
N VAL A 782 -34.04 -11.17 9.53
CA VAL A 782 -32.60 -11.40 9.34
C VAL A 782 -31.77 -10.63 10.38
N MET A 783 -32.15 -9.39 10.68
CA MET A 783 -31.46 -8.56 11.67
C MET A 783 -31.74 -8.97 13.13
N GLU A 784 -32.91 -9.55 13.40
CA GLU A 784 -33.27 -10.10 14.71
C GLU A 784 -32.34 -11.26 15.10
N ARG A 785 -32.13 -12.22 14.19
CA ARG A 785 -31.19 -13.35 14.41
C ARG A 785 -29.73 -12.92 14.49
N PHE A 786 -29.30 -11.97 13.64
CA PHE A 786 -27.97 -11.37 13.75
C PHE A 786 -27.76 -10.72 15.15
N ALA A 787 -28.73 -9.92 15.61
CA ALA A 787 -28.62 -9.22 16.89
C ALA A 787 -28.61 -10.18 18.09
N GLU A 788 -29.47 -11.20 18.08
CA GLU A 788 -29.53 -12.26 19.09
C GLU A 788 -28.19 -13.00 19.23
N ARG A 789 -27.62 -13.43 18.09
CA ARG A 789 -26.34 -14.16 18.05
C ARG A 789 -25.13 -13.28 18.37
N TRP A 790 -25.04 -12.06 17.81
CA TRP A 790 -23.93 -11.15 18.12
C TRP A 790 -23.90 -10.76 19.61
N HIS A 791 -25.07 -10.50 20.20
CA HIS A 791 -25.19 -10.08 21.59
C HIS A 791 -24.81 -11.18 22.57
N SER A 792 -25.28 -12.42 22.34
CA SER A 792 -24.95 -13.57 23.18
C SER A 792 -23.48 -13.98 23.06
N THR A 793 -22.90 -14.04 21.85
CA THR A 793 -21.48 -14.36 21.63
C THR A 793 -20.53 -13.36 22.30
N ASN A 794 -20.91 -12.09 22.42
CA ASN A 794 -20.07 -11.05 23.03
C ASN A 794 -20.35 -10.80 24.52
N GLY A 795 -21.06 -11.70 25.20
CA GLY A 795 -21.29 -11.61 26.65
C GLY A 795 -22.28 -10.52 27.06
N GLU A 796 -23.32 -10.31 26.26
CA GLU A 796 -24.43 -9.38 26.51
C GLU A 796 -23.98 -7.91 26.76
N PRO A 797 -23.22 -7.29 25.84
CA PRO A 797 -22.57 -5.98 26.07
C PRO A 797 -23.52 -4.77 26.10
N PHE A 798 -24.82 -4.98 25.89
CA PHE A 798 -25.87 -3.95 25.87
C PHE A 798 -27.01 -4.35 26.82
N ALA A 799 -27.99 -3.48 27.05
CA ALA A 799 -29.08 -3.74 27.98
C ALA A 799 -30.04 -4.88 27.55
N ASN A 800 -30.12 -5.20 26.26
CA ASN A 800 -30.87 -6.32 25.67
C ASN A 800 -30.54 -6.53 24.17
N THR A 801 -31.09 -7.59 23.57
CA THR A 801 -31.02 -7.86 22.12
C THR A 801 -31.67 -6.79 21.26
N ASP A 802 -32.76 -6.16 21.71
CA ASP A 802 -33.43 -5.04 21.04
C ASP A 802 -32.49 -3.82 20.88
N ALA A 803 -31.64 -3.53 21.87
CA ALA A 803 -30.59 -2.51 21.74
C ALA A 803 -29.57 -2.86 20.64
N ALA A 804 -29.13 -4.13 20.56
CA ALA A 804 -28.24 -4.59 19.49
C ALA A 804 -28.92 -4.47 18.11
N PHE A 805 -30.18 -4.90 18.00
CA PHE A 805 -30.99 -4.80 16.78
C PHE A 805 -31.12 -3.35 16.30
N ARG A 806 -31.50 -2.42 17.20
CA ARG A 806 -31.64 -1.00 16.89
C ARG A 806 -30.33 -0.39 16.38
N LEU A 807 -29.20 -0.75 17.01
CA LEU A 807 -27.89 -0.24 16.59
C LEU A 807 -27.46 -0.81 15.23
N ALA A 808 -27.63 -2.12 15.00
CA ALA A 808 -27.38 -2.75 13.69
C ALA A 808 -28.23 -2.11 12.58
N TYR A 809 -29.53 -1.91 12.82
CA TYR A 809 -30.43 -1.25 11.88
C TYR A 809 -30.04 0.22 11.64
N ALA A 810 -29.59 0.94 12.67
CA ALA A 810 -29.06 2.30 12.53
C ALA A 810 -27.75 2.35 11.71
N VAL A 811 -26.88 1.33 11.79
CA VAL A 811 -25.70 1.21 10.93
C VAL A 811 -26.08 1.04 9.45
N ILE A 812 -27.12 0.26 9.16
CA ILE A 812 -27.65 0.12 7.78
C ILE A 812 -28.23 1.46 7.28
N MET A 813 -29.00 2.16 8.10
CA MET A 813 -29.53 3.48 7.77
C MET A 813 -28.42 4.53 7.58
N LEU A 814 -27.36 4.49 8.40
CA LEU A 814 -26.19 5.35 8.24
C LEU A 814 -25.46 5.06 6.93
N ASN A 815 -25.24 3.80 6.57
CA ASN A 815 -24.63 3.43 5.29
C ASN A 815 -25.46 3.91 4.08
N MET A 816 -26.79 3.79 4.17
CA MET A 816 -27.71 4.32 3.16
C MET A 816 -27.61 5.85 3.02
N ASP A 817 -27.59 6.58 4.13
CA ASP A 817 -27.46 8.04 4.17
C ASP A 817 -26.09 8.54 3.68
N GLN A 818 -25.00 7.96 4.20
CA GLN A 818 -23.64 8.39 3.91
C GLN A 818 -23.18 8.00 2.50
N HIS A 819 -23.81 7.03 1.82
CA HIS A 819 -23.36 6.55 0.49
C HIS A 819 -24.36 6.63 -0.65
N ASN A 820 -25.68 6.58 -0.42
CA ASN A 820 -26.63 6.54 -1.53
C ASN A 820 -26.72 7.88 -2.30
N HIS A 821 -26.35 7.87 -3.58
CA HIS A 821 -26.38 9.06 -4.45
C HIS A 821 -27.76 9.69 -4.65
N THR A 822 -28.86 8.94 -4.46
CA THR A 822 -30.22 9.47 -4.51
C THR A 822 -30.59 10.17 -3.19
N ALA A 823 -30.19 9.61 -2.03
CA ALA A 823 -30.37 10.26 -0.73
C ALA A 823 -29.61 11.59 -0.66
N LYS A 824 -28.34 11.60 -1.10
CA LYS A 824 -27.46 12.80 -1.18
C LYS A 824 -27.98 13.94 -2.07
N LYS A 825 -28.95 13.67 -2.96
CA LYS A 825 -29.61 14.71 -3.79
C LYS A 825 -30.81 15.37 -3.10
N LEU A 826 -31.35 14.73 -2.07
CA LEU A 826 -32.57 15.17 -1.36
C LEU A 826 -32.25 15.73 0.03
N ASN A 827 -31.30 15.12 0.74
CA ASN A 827 -30.92 15.47 2.11
C ASN A 827 -29.41 15.72 2.22
N VAL A 828 -29.02 16.51 3.22
CA VAL A 828 -27.64 16.58 3.71
C VAL A 828 -27.38 15.32 4.56
N PRO A 829 -26.31 14.54 4.31
CA PRO A 829 -25.97 13.37 5.12
C PRO A 829 -25.75 13.74 6.58
N MET A 830 -26.12 12.84 7.50
CA MET A 830 -26.09 13.12 8.93
C MET A 830 -24.66 13.30 9.46
N THR A 831 -24.51 14.14 10.48
CA THR A 831 -23.24 14.34 11.21
C THR A 831 -23.01 13.22 12.25
N VAL A 832 -21.81 13.15 12.83
CA VAL A 832 -21.56 12.20 13.93
C VAL A 832 -22.36 12.60 15.17
N GLU A 833 -22.55 13.90 15.39
CA GLU A 833 -23.39 14.46 16.43
C GLU A 833 -24.87 14.10 16.24
N ASP A 834 -25.37 14.11 15.00
CA ASP A 834 -26.72 13.65 14.68
C ASP A 834 -26.88 12.14 14.87
N PHE A 835 -25.91 11.33 14.46
CA PHE A 835 -25.92 9.87 14.65
C PHE A 835 -25.97 9.50 16.14
N VAL A 836 -25.10 10.09 16.96
CA VAL A 836 -25.09 9.91 18.42
C VAL A 836 -26.41 10.39 19.06
N LYS A 837 -26.95 11.53 18.61
CA LYS A 837 -28.23 12.08 19.09
C LYS A 837 -29.43 11.20 18.75
N ASN A 838 -29.45 10.59 17.56
CA ASN A 838 -30.54 9.73 17.09
C ASN A 838 -30.59 8.38 17.85
N LEU A 839 -29.50 7.98 18.50
CA LEU A 839 -29.37 6.73 19.25
C LEU A 839 -29.58 6.88 20.78
N ARG A 840 -29.96 8.07 21.26
CA ARG A 840 -30.21 8.32 22.69
C ARG A 840 -31.39 7.53 23.24
N GLY A 841 -31.22 6.94 24.42
CA GLY A 841 -32.22 6.10 25.10
C GLY A 841 -32.45 4.73 24.46
N CYS A 842 -31.75 4.38 23.37
CA CYS A 842 -31.96 3.12 22.64
C CYS A 842 -31.27 1.90 23.27
N ASN A 843 -30.40 2.09 24.27
CA ASN A 843 -29.75 1.00 25.00
C ASN A 843 -30.56 0.64 26.25
N GLY A 844 -31.75 0.05 26.06
CA GLY A 844 -32.65 -0.36 27.15
C GLY A 844 -33.04 0.78 28.10
N SER A 845 -33.37 1.97 27.55
CA SER A 845 -33.57 3.27 28.22
C SER A 845 -32.29 4.04 28.63
N GLY A 846 -31.11 3.44 28.53
CA GLY A 846 -29.82 4.13 28.57
C GLY A 846 -29.33 4.57 27.18
N ASP A 847 -28.17 5.24 27.16
CA ASP A 847 -27.41 5.56 25.95
C ASP A 847 -26.37 4.46 25.64
N PHE A 848 -25.84 4.44 24.42
CA PHE A 848 -24.65 3.63 24.07
C PHE A 848 -23.36 4.40 24.39
N ASP A 849 -22.22 3.69 24.43
CA ASP A 849 -20.91 4.33 24.58
C ASP A 849 -20.60 5.28 23.40
N GLN A 850 -20.20 6.51 23.71
CA GLN A 850 -20.01 7.55 22.70
C GLN A 850 -18.76 7.31 21.81
N PRO A 851 -17.56 7.01 22.36
CA PRO A 851 -16.41 6.58 21.56
C PRO A 851 -16.71 5.40 20.62
N MET A 852 -17.50 4.42 21.05
CA MET A 852 -17.96 3.33 20.17
C MET A 852 -18.82 3.87 19.02
N LEU A 853 -19.80 4.75 19.26
CA LEU A 853 -20.62 5.32 18.19
C LEU A 853 -19.82 6.21 17.22
N GLU A 854 -18.83 6.95 17.71
CA GLU A 854 -17.91 7.74 16.88
C GLU A 854 -17.04 6.82 16.00
N ALA A 855 -16.50 5.73 16.56
CA ALA A 855 -15.73 4.74 15.81
C ALA A 855 -16.58 4.01 14.75
N VAL A 856 -17.84 3.67 15.06
CA VAL A 856 -18.81 3.11 14.10
C VAL A 856 -19.06 4.10 12.96
N PHE A 857 -19.34 5.37 13.26
CA PHE A 857 -19.57 6.41 12.26
C PHE A 857 -18.35 6.60 11.34
N HIS A 858 -17.15 6.70 11.92
CA HIS A 858 -15.90 6.84 11.18
C HIS A 858 -15.46 5.58 10.43
N SER A 859 -15.99 4.40 10.77
CA SER A 859 -15.79 3.18 9.99
C SER A 859 -16.71 3.12 8.77
N ILE A 860 -17.96 3.58 8.90
CA ILE A 860 -18.97 3.52 7.83
C ILE A 860 -18.75 4.61 6.77
N LYS A 861 -18.21 5.76 7.14
CA LYS A 861 -18.04 6.95 6.30
C LYS A 861 -16.85 6.88 5.32
#